data_AF-A0A9P4UB98-F1
#
_entry.id   AF-A0A9P4UB98-F1
#
_cell.length_a   1.000
_cell.length_b   1.000
_cell.length_c   1.000
_cell.angle_alpha   90.00
_cell.angle_beta   90.00
_cell.angle_gamma   90.00
#
_symmetry.space_group_name_H-M   'P 1'
#
loop_
_entity.id
_entity.type
_entity.pdbx_description
1 polymer ?
#
loop_
_entity_poly.entity_id
_entity_poly.type
_entity_poly.pdbx_seq_one_letter_code
_entity_poly.pdbx_strand_id
1 'polypeptide(L)'
;MLRSQEAVAVIMYRNAASADPSANDVWPHLRDFSKLPSRYYRVDKRLKRQTCPTPRRRSAKLSKTHRSSDVTTAQLWNAPPGRPRWMLPVELVEMIASYLNRDDIKSLRLVSRELNQNISQTLFKTVVVPFNTEIYGMLGQEQALDVKGKKKAGTSNFVWKNANGDDVYNGHGLDVFRGFGAHIIRYGMSFEVSEVALAKPPVKTLTDRHESFWGTFDWPFVEYRRFEDVAGLESAADETPRMKTAFSELTKVQELALSVDAGLGWLNGPDRSIRARILERPPEVFGTRKDIPDRRTHAQRELWHHIEACHTAAESDLTLATLYKLEVTRLPSDTQIANLALEQQPEIPFAEPRLVSEALPHDTTDLLVPTSFDDPEVLDRFVAPQTPSSSGFLYTSKIHPVDAGQLISPVIPSTLTKAQKEWLMETEWAQRAFLSSYMLSIIDNPKTFNLVHTLNFSRLSDRHVSLLNRQDFWSALPSLSNITLMVLPGWRTICKDDAGIVDTPTINPSSEIDSVVALLKRIVSDRPKIHTLTVGWATGGEHAEGVHARNKLLQPAPLVGVDMITTQTAAALQMTLLQFPHVERLTLKNCWMTPLLLQEFVRLHDNLKLKHLVLDSVSLTGVLRPQQNIPIAAQQANNLGGNPWVTGLAQAQGLHAHALAMQGNGQGQQHNLLNPQQLFQAQYQLLQIQLHQLQNIPGGNQVQMQALQGQLQHLATHGPAQVTNGTNGNANQLQVHAPLMNTIQQILQNHGQGQGQPVPQGPNVVAGAPSATINHTLLTARPREGSWVEMIDVITPGPNLKDFGSEHSQAAEERITSLKRIDFISCGYARLPYSSFEQGILEDRVGAGGRHPDPVFNKRAQTLLPSMLSAKWPLLGEIIQETSAEELATLYAGWNLETGWKDEELAKAPQYDGLLPGGTGRFTGTVRADDRLIYEEATASQ
;
A
#
# COMPACT_ATOMS: atom_id res chain seq x y z
N MET A 1 25.94 4.14 24.10
CA MET A 1 24.57 4.25 23.56
C MET A 1 24.50 3.72 22.13
N LEU A 2 24.84 4.45 21.06
CA LEU A 2 24.74 3.89 19.69
C LEU A 2 25.51 2.56 19.48
N ARG A 3 26.66 2.38 20.12
CA ARG A 3 27.41 1.12 20.11
C ARG A 3 26.77 -0.02 20.90
N SER A 4 26.08 0.29 22.00
CA SER A 4 25.36 -0.72 22.79
C SER A 4 24.03 -1.11 22.13
N GLN A 5 23.63 -0.40 21.08
CA GLN A 5 22.41 -0.61 20.32
C GLN A 5 22.67 -1.18 18.93
N GLU A 6 23.90 -1.68 18.69
CA GLU A 6 24.33 -2.26 17.41
C GLU A 6 23.97 -1.40 16.19
N ALA A 7 24.03 -0.06 16.33
CA ALA A 7 23.61 0.85 15.27
C ALA A 7 24.46 0.67 13.99
N VAL A 8 23.81 0.46 12.85
CA VAL A 8 24.44 0.11 11.56
C VAL A 8 24.52 1.29 10.58
N ALA A 9 23.45 2.05 10.36
CA ALA A 9 23.55 3.36 9.72
C ALA A 9 23.28 4.41 10.78
N VAL A 10 24.07 5.49 10.82
CA VAL A 10 23.86 6.60 11.75
C VAL A 10 23.95 7.89 10.97
N ILE A 11 22.86 8.66 10.98
CA ILE A 11 22.79 9.98 10.37
C ILE A 11 22.31 10.97 11.41
N MET A 12 22.83 12.19 11.35
CA MET A 12 22.34 13.30 12.16
C MET A 12 21.40 14.12 11.30
N TYR A 13 20.23 14.48 11.81
CA TYR A 13 19.28 15.34 11.11
C TYR A 13 19.10 16.67 11.83
N ARG A 14 18.75 17.70 11.06
CA ARG A 14 18.37 19.02 11.53
C ARG A 14 17.21 19.52 10.70
N ASN A 15 16.11 19.87 11.36
CA ASN A 15 14.99 20.53 10.72
C ASN A 15 15.37 22.00 10.49
N ALA A 16 15.04 22.53 9.32
CA ALA A 16 15.30 23.94 9.01
C ALA A 16 14.53 24.81 10.01
N ALA A 17 15.23 25.68 10.76
CA ALA A 17 14.64 26.50 11.81
C ALA A 17 14.05 27.83 11.28
N SER A 18 14.37 28.22 10.05
CA SER A 18 13.90 29.45 9.43
C SER A 18 13.83 29.29 7.91
N ALA A 19 12.72 29.70 7.31
CA ALA A 19 12.62 29.84 5.86
C ALA A 19 13.53 30.95 5.35
N ASP A 20 14.16 30.74 4.20
CA ASP A 20 14.90 31.79 3.49
C ASP A 20 13.88 32.62 2.67
N PRO A 21 13.65 33.90 3.01
CA PRO A 21 12.69 34.74 2.28
C PRO A 21 13.08 34.95 0.81
N SER A 22 14.37 34.75 0.48
CA SER A 22 14.91 34.86 -0.88
C SER A 22 14.92 33.54 -1.66
N ALA A 23 14.38 32.45 -1.09
CA ALA A 23 14.29 31.17 -1.77
C ALA A 23 13.44 31.25 -3.04
N ASN A 24 13.81 30.45 -4.03
CA ASN A 24 13.21 30.45 -5.36
C ASN A 24 11.99 29.52 -5.51
N ASP A 25 11.51 28.94 -4.41
CA ASP A 25 10.44 27.93 -4.33
C ASP A 25 10.63 26.72 -5.27
N VAL A 26 11.89 26.39 -5.54
CA VAL A 26 12.28 25.13 -6.18
C VAL A 26 12.89 24.25 -5.10
N TRP A 27 12.31 23.06 -4.90
CA TRP A 27 12.82 22.11 -3.93
C TRP A 27 14.33 21.88 -4.15
N PRO A 28 15.16 21.93 -3.09
CA PRO A 28 14.82 21.94 -1.67
C PRO A 28 14.65 23.35 -1.04
N HIS A 29 14.86 24.43 -1.81
CA HIS A 29 14.81 25.81 -1.31
C HIS A 29 13.38 26.35 -1.40
N LEU A 30 12.63 26.21 -0.31
CA LEU A 30 11.23 26.65 -0.21
C LEU A 30 11.08 27.77 0.82
N ARG A 31 10.19 28.73 0.56
CA ARG A 31 9.85 29.82 1.50
C ARG A 31 8.86 29.37 2.58
N ASP A 32 8.04 28.36 2.29
CA ASP A 32 7.07 27.82 3.24
C ASP A 32 7.75 26.90 4.25
N PHE A 33 7.76 27.33 5.52
CA PHE A 33 8.34 26.57 6.63
C PHE A 33 7.74 25.18 6.79
N SER A 34 6.44 25.01 6.53
CA SER A 34 5.75 23.72 6.67
C SER A 34 6.19 22.68 5.63
N LYS A 35 6.77 23.15 4.51
CA LYS A 35 7.21 22.33 3.38
C LYS A 35 8.73 22.12 3.35
N LEU A 36 9.47 22.71 4.28
CA LEU A 36 10.92 22.63 4.31
C LEU A 36 11.38 21.19 4.62
N PRO A 37 12.28 20.61 3.80
CA PRO A 37 12.86 19.31 4.10
C PRO A 37 13.82 19.39 5.30
N SER A 38 13.98 18.28 6.01
CA SER A 38 15.03 18.10 7.00
C SER A 38 16.38 17.94 6.29
N ARG A 39 17.45 18.52 6.83
CA ARG A 39 18.80 18.28 6.32
C ARG A 39 19.47 17.18 7.14
N TYR A 40 20.10 16.22 6.48
CA TYR A 40 20.83 15.14 7.15
C TYR A 40 22.34 15.20 6.85
N TYR A 41 23.14 14.65 7.77
CA TYR A 41 24.59 14.60 7.66
C TYR A 41 25.06 13.17 7.98
N ARG A 42 25.99 12.66 7.17
CA ARG A 42 26.60 11.35 7.41
C ARG A 42 27.62 11.47 8.53
N VAL A 43 27.56 10.59 9.54
CA VAL A 43 28.38 10.68 10.77
C VAL A 43 29.39 9.53 10.85
N ASP A 44 30.62 9.80 11.29
CA ASP A 44 31.59 8.74 11.55
C ASP A 44 31.35 8.07 12.91
N LYS A 45 31.04 6.76 12.88
CA LYS A 45 30.88 5.92 14.07
C LYS A 45 32.17 5.69 14.87
N ARG A 46 33.33 5.90 14.24
CA ARG A 46 34.66 5.58 14.79
C ARG A 46 35.24 6.67 15.66
N LEU A 47 34.60 7.84 15.80
CA LEU A 47 35.12 8.90 16.65
C LEU A 47 35.26 8.43 18.10
N LYS A 48 36.51 8.16 18.49
CA LYS A 48 36.95 8.10 19.88
C LYS A 48 36.64 9.45 20.51
N ARG A 49 36.21 9.42 21.77
CA ARG A 49 36.11 10.60 22.64
C ARG A 49 37.47 11.32 22.58
N GLN A 50 37.61 12.34 21.75
CA GLN A 50 38.77 13.22 21.85
C GLN A 50 38.59 13.95 23.16
N THR A 51 39.39 13.57 24.15
CA THR A 51 39.64 14.40 25.32
C THR A 51 40.06 15.77 24.78
N CYS A 52 39.31 16.81 25.16
CA CYS A 52 39.67 18.19 24.83
C CYS A 52 41.15 18.41 25.11
N PRO A 53 41.99 18.71 24.11
CA PRO A 53 43.26 19.33 24.39
C PRO A 53 42.94 20.73 24.89
N THR A 54 43.46 21.08 26.06
CA THR A 54 43.48 22.44 26.58
C THR A 54 43.92 23.43 25.48
N PRO A 55 43.33 24.63 25.42
CA PRO A 55 43.59 25.56 24.33
C PRO A 55 45.01 26.12 24.50
N ARG A 56 45.99 25.54 23.83
CA ARG A 56 47.31 26.18 23.66
C ARG A 56 47.14 27.30 22.66
N ARG A 57 46.93 28.49 23.22
CA ARG A 57 47.02 29.82 22.61
C ARG A 57 48.28 29.90 21.72
N ARG A 58 48.10 29.71 20.42
CA ARG A 58 49.04 30.19 19.40
C ARG A 58 48.31 31.28 18.61
N SER A 59 48.84 32.49 18.70
CA SER A 59 48.42 33.65 17.93
C SER A 59 48.81 33.45 16.46
N ALA A 60 47.94 32.81 15.69
CA ALA A 60 47.97 32.94 14.24
C ALA A 60 47.17 34.18 13.86
N LYS A 61 47.86 35.15 13.23
CA LYS A 61 47.30 36.40 12.73
C LYS A 61 46.06 36.12 11.88
N LEU A 62 44.96 36.81 12.18
CA LEU A 62 43.81 36.92 11.29
C LEU A 62 44.25 37.53 9.96
N SER A 63 44.34 36.72 8.91
CA SER A 63 44.10 37.18 7.55
C SER A 63 42.60 37.04 7.26
N LYS A 64 41.87 38.14 7.39
CA LYS A 64 40.54 38.29 6.79
C LYS A 64 40.69 38.22 5.27
N THR A 65 40.35 37.08 4.67
CA THR A 65 39.89 36.99 3.29
C THR A 65 39.32 35.59 3.05
N HIS A 66 38.00 35.44 3.22
CA HIS A 66 37.23 34.52 2.39
C HIS A 66 36.13 35.34 1.74
N ARG A 67 36.51 35.90 0.58
CA ARG A 67 35.57 36.24 -0.47
C ARG A 67 34.84 34.96 -0.88
N SER A 68 33.58 35.14 -1.28
CA SER A 68 32.89 34.31 -2.27
C SER A 68 33.90 33.59 -3.15
N SER A 69 33.85 32.26 -3.17
CA SER A 69 34.42 31.49 -4.26
C SER A 69 33.58 31.77 -5.51
N ASP A 70 33.78 32.96 -6.07
CA ASP A 70 33.53 33.22 -7.48
C ASP A 70 34.44 32.23 -8.20
N VAL A 71 33.82 31.25 -8.85
CA VAL A 71 34.47 30.43 -9.85
C VAL A 71 35.13 31.41 -10.81
N THR A 72 36.45 31.49 -10.73
CA THR A 72 37.25 32.31 -11.62
C THR A 72 37.06 31.66 -12.98
N THR A 73 36.22 32.30 -13.79
CA THR A 73 36.03 32.01 -15.19
C THR A 73 37.42 32.02 -15.80
N ALA A 74 37.97 30.84 -16.04
CA ALA A 74 39.11 30.70 -16.94
C ALA A 74 38.71 31.42 -18.22
N GLN A 75 39.57 32.35 -18.62
CA GLN A 75 39.35 33.32 -19.70
C GLN A 75 38.83 32.63 -20.97
N LEU A 76 37.51 32.66 -21.16
CA LEU A 76 36.89 32.54 -22.48
C LEU A 76 37.00 33.92 -23.11
N TRP A 77 37.90 34.05 -24.09
CA TRP A 77 38.04 35.27 -24.87
C TRP A 77 36.70 35.65 -25.52
N ASN A 78 36.25 36.88 -25.26
CA ASN A 78 35.16 37.59 -25.93
C ASN A 78 33.74 37.00 -25.82
N ALA A 79 33.20 36.82 -24.61
CA ALA A 79 31.75 36.70 -24.43
C ALA A 79 31.09 38.10 -24.41
N PRO A 80 30.06 38.38 -25.23
CA PRO A 80 29.38 39.68 -25.23
C PRO A 80 28.71 39.98 -23.88
N PRO A 81 28.47 41.27 -23.53
CA PRO A 81 27.84 41.64 -22.27
C PRO A 81 26.34 41.32 -22.32
N GLY A 82 26.01 40.07 -21.98
CA GLY A 82 24.64 39.57 -21.90
C GLY A 82 24.64 38.05 -21.75
N ARG A 83 23.68 37.49 -20.99
CA ARG A 83 23.46 36.04 -20.97
C ARG A 83 23.23 35.56 -22.43
N PRO A 84 23.87 34.46 -22.87
CA PRO A 84 23.72 33.97 -24.24
C PRO A 84 22.24 33.69 -24.54
N ARG A 85 21.78 34.16 -25.70
CA ARG A 85 20.46 33.82 -26.24
C ARG A 85 20.53 32.39 -26.78
N TRP A 86 19.52 31.58 -26.48
CA TRP A 86 19.52 30.17 -26.88
C TRP A 86 19.24 30.06 -28.38
N MET A 87 18.39 30.93 -28.94
CA MET A 87 18.03 30.95 -30.37
C MET A 87 17.61 29.58 -30.93
N LEU A 88 17.11 28.71 -30.04
CA LEU A 88 16.63 27.39 -30.41
C LEU A 88 15.15 27.49 -30.80
N PRO A 89 14.73 26.81 -31.89
CA PRO A 89 13.31 26.62 -32.18
C PRO A 89 12.57 26.07 -30.96
N VAL A 90 11.32 26.50 -30.77
CA VAL A 90 10.51 26.13 -29.59
C VAL A 90 10.36 24.62 -29.51
N GLU A 91 10.30 23.92 -30.64
CA GLU A 91 10.19 22.47 -30.75
C GLU A 91 11.41 21.76 -30.15
N LEU A 92 12.62 22.30 -30.34
CA LEU A 92 13.82 21.75 -29.72
C LEU A 92 13.86 22.01 -28.22
N VAL A 93 13.38 23.18 -27.78
CA VAL A 93 13.27 23.49 -26.35
C VAL A 93 12.22 22.59 -25.67
N GLU A 94 11.11 22.31 -26.34
CA GLU A 94 10.10 21.36 -25.89
C GLU A 94 10.65 19.93 -25.83
N MET A 95 11.45 19.53 -26.83
CA MET A 95 12.14 18.24 -26.84
C MET A 95 13.12 18.12 -25.69
N ILE A 96 13.93 19.15 -25.41
CA ILE A 96 14.84 19.19 -24.24
C ILE A 96 14.04 19.11 -22.94
N ALA A 97 13.00 19.93 -22.77
CA ALA A 97 12.12 19.89 -21.61
C ALA A 97 11.45 18.52 -21.44
N SER A 98 11.30 17.77 -22.52
CA SER A 98 10.78 16.41 -22.49
C SER A 98 11.70 15.43 -21.74
N TYR A 99 12.99 15.73 -21.60
CA TYR A 99 13.97 14.92 -20.87
C TYR A 99 14.32 15.48 -19.48
N LEU A 100 13.55 16.45 -18.96
CA LEU A 100 13.80 17.08 -17.67
C LEU A 100 12.66 16.82 -16.70
N ASN A 101 12.98 16.74 -15.41
CA ASN A 101 11.97 16.70 -14.36
C ASN A 101 11.36 18.10 -14.15
N ARG A 102 10.27 18.16 -13.38
CA ARG A 102 9.54 19.41 -13.14
C ARG A 102 10.37 20.47 -12.42
N ASP A 103 11.25 20.08 -11.49
CA ASP A 103 12.06 21.01 -10.72
C ASP A 103 13.20 21.63 -11.55
N ASP A 104 13.75 20.87 -12.50
CA ASP A 104 14.74 21.35 -13.44
C ASP A 104 14.11 22.25 -14.51
N ILE A 105 12.89 21.93 -14.96
CA ILE A 105 12.07 22.82 -15.78
C ILE A 105 11.83 24.15 -15.06
N LYS A 106 11.44 24.12 -13.77
CA LYS A 106 11.28 25.33 -12.96
C LYS A 106 12.61 26.10 -12.85
N SER A 107 13.72 25.39 -12.63
CA SER A 107 15.05 26.00 -12.54
C SER A 107 15.46 26.69 -13.85
N LEU A 108 15.20 26.06 -15.01
CA LEU A 108 15.49 26.62 -16.33
C LEU A 108 14.74 27.93 -16.60
N ARG A 109 13.50 28.05 -16.11
CA ARG A 109 12.72 29.29 -16.22
C ARG A 109 13.40 30.47 -15.50
N LEU A 110 14.22 30.20 -14.49
CA LEU A 110 14.97 31.24 -13.75
C LEU A 110 16.28 31.64 -14.44
N VAL A 111 16.70 30.93 -15.49
CA VAL A 111 17.98 31.17 -16.21
C VAL A 111 17.86 32.32 -17.22
N SER A 112 16.75 32.45 -17.96
CA SER A 112 16.56 33.58 -18.89
C SER A 112 15.08 33.84 -19.20
N ARG A 113 14.76 35.06 -19.65
CA ARG A 113 13.39 35.41 -20.06
C ARG A 113 12.94 34.63 -21.31
N GLU A 114 13.86 34.36 -22.23
CA GLU A 114 13.63 33.56 -23.44
C GLU A 114 13.23 32.13 -23.06
N LEU A 115 14.01 31.47 -22.18
CA LEU A 115 13.70 30.13 -21.70
C LEU A 115 12.39 30.09 -20.93
N ASN A 116 12.11 31.10 -20.10
CA ASN A 116 10.83 31.18 -19.41
C ASN A 116 9.65 31.23 -20.39
N GLN A 117 9.74 32.00 -21.47
CA GLN A 117 8.66 32.08 -22.48
C GLN A 117 8.46 30.74 -23.20
N ASN A 118 9.54 30.10 -23.64
CA ASN A 118 9.46 28.85 -24.41
C ASN A 118 9.06 27.65 -23.54
N ILE A 119 9.53 27.60 -22.29
CA ILE A 119 9.33 26.44 -21.40
C ILE A 119 8.03 26.55 -20.59
N SER A 120 7.52 27.75 -20.33
CA SER A 120 6.31 27.92 -19.50
C SER A 120 5.13 27.14 -20.06
N GLN A 121 4.95 27.10 -21.39
CA GLN A 121 3.87 26.33 -22.00
C GLN A 121 3.99 24.83 -21.71
N THR A 122 5.20 24.28 -21.77
CA THR A 122 5.48 22.86 -21.45
C THR A 122 5.17 22.52 -20.00
N LEU A 123 5.39 23.45 -19.06
CA LEU A 123 5.06 23.25 -17.64
C LEU A 123 3.55 23.10 -17.41
N PHE A 124 2.73 23.77 -18.22
CA PHE A 124 1.27 23.77 -18.08
C PHE A 124 0.55 22.77 -19.00
N LYS A 125 1.27 21.97 -19.81
CA LYS A 125 0.64 20.91 -20.63
C LYS A 125 -0.11 19.89 -19.76
N THR A 126 0.46 19.55 -18.60
CA THR A 126 -0.15 18.66 -17.60
C THR A 126 -0.25 19.37 -16.26
N VAL A 127 -1.46 19.57 -15.77
CA VAL A 127 -1.73 20.24 -14.50
C VAL A 127 -2.59 19.34 -13.64
N VAL A 128 -2.12 19.08 -12.41
CA VAL A 128 -2.93 18.48 -11.33
C VAL A 128 -3.03 19.51 -10.23
N VAL A 129 -4.26 19.85 -9.85
CA VAL A 129 -4.56 20.86 -8.84
C VAL A 129 -5.15 20.18 -7.60
N PRO A 130 -4.50 20.30 -6.42
CA PRO A 130 -5.11 19.85 -5.18
C PRO A 130 -6.26 20.78 -4.79
N PHE A 131 -7.43 20.24 -4.45
CA PHE A 131 -8.56 21.03 -3.98
C PHE A 131 -8.28 21.55 -2.56
N ASN A 132 -8.11 22.86 -2.42
CA ASN A 132 -7.92 23.54 -1.15
C ASN A 132 -8.73 24.86 -1.11
N THR A 133 -8.91 25.43 0.09
CA THR A 133 -9.67 26.68 0.30
C THR A 133 -9.02 27.86 -0.40
N GLU A 134 -7.69 27.80 -0.57
CA GLU A 134 -6.93 28.82 -1.26
C GLU A 134 -7.40 28.99 -2.72
N ILE A 135 -7.72 27.93 -3.47
CA ILE A 135 -8.17 28.06 -4.88
C ILE A 135 -9.41 28.95 -5.02
N TYR A 136 -10.35 28.88 -4.08
CA TYR A 136 -11.58 29.66 -4.09
C TYR A 136 -11.48 30.96 -3.30
N GLY A 137 -10.67 31.03 -2.24
CA GLY A 137 -10.27 32.29 -1.62
C GLY A 137 -9.53 33.21 -2.60
N MET A 138 -8.90 32.64 -3.62
CA MET A 138 -8.19 33.32 -4.70
C MET A 138 -9.05 33.63 -5.95
N LEU A 139 -10.30 33.16 -6.00
CA LEU A 139 -11.34 33.59 -6.94
C LEU A 139 -12.00 34.83 -6.32
N GLY A 140 -11.32 35.98 -6.44
CA GLY A 140 -11.65 37.19 -5.66
C GLY A 140 -13.14 37.57 -5.66
N GLN A 141 -13.56 38.31 -4.62
CA GLN A 141 -14.79 39.10 -4.71
C GLN A 141 -14.69 39.97 -5.98
N GLU A 142 -15.70 39.90 -6.86
CA GLU A 142 -15.85 40.91 -7.91
C GLU A 142 -15.70 42.28 -7.24
N GLN A 143 -14.68 43.04 -7.63
CA GLN A 143 -14.56 44.43 -7.21
C GLN A 143 -15.90 45.07 -7.57
N ALA A 144 -16.65 45.51 -6.56
CA ALA A 144 -17.89 46.23 -6.74
C ALA A 144 -17.66 47.30 -7.82
N LEU A 145 -18.48 47.25 -8.86
CA LEU A 145 -18.43 48.19 -9.98
C LEU A 145 -18.40 49.60 -9.43
N ASP A 146 -17.25 50.27 -9.55
CA ASP A 146 -17.17 51.70 -9.25
C ASP A 146 -18.10 52.42 -10.23
N VAL A 147 -19.01 53.23 -9.67
CA VAL A 147 -20.19 53.83 -10.30
C VAL A 147 -19.83 54.88 -11.36
N LYS A 148 -18.56 54.99 -11.77
CA LYS A 148 -18.11 55.85 -12.86
C LYS A 148 -17.51 55.04 -14.00
N GLY A 149 -18.40 54.54 -14.84
CA GLY A 149 -18.07 53.88 -16.10
C GLY A 149 -17.10 54.69 -16.94
N LYS A 150 -15.88 54.16 -17.10
CA LYS A 150 -14.95 54.43 -18.21
C LYS A 150 -13.80 53.41 -18.13
N LYS A 151 -13.89 52.30 -18.88
CA LYS A 151 -12.71 51.54 -19.28
C LYS A 151 -12.47 51.69 -20.77
N LYS A 152 -11.24 52.13 -21.10
CA LYS A 152 -10.62 52.02 -22.42
C LYS A 152 -10.23 50.55 -22.60
N ALA A 153 -10.57 49.96 -23.75
CA ALA A 153 -10.04 48.67 -24.17
C ALA A 153 -8.52 48.80 -24.39
N GLY A 154 -7.72 48.20 -23.50
CA GLY A 154 -6.27 48.17 -23.57
C GLY A 154 -5.78 46.73 -23.53
N THR A 155 -4.98 46.37 -24.53
CA THR A 155 -4.30 45.09 -24.73
C THR A 155 -3.66 44.59 -23.43
N SER A 156 -3.99 43.36 -23.01
CA SER A 156 -3.62 42.78 -21.71
C SER A 156 -2.14 42.43 -21.63
N ASN A 157 -1.32 43.37 -21.16
CA ASN A 157 -0.03 43.03 -20.58
C ASN A 157 -0.28 42.49 -19.16
N PHE A 158 -0.15 41.17 -18.98
CA PHE A 158 -0.17 40.53 -17.67
C PHE A 158 1.06 40.96 -16.85
N VAL A 159 0.97 42.08 -16.14
CA VAL A 159 2.03 42.55 -15.24
C VAL A 159 1.76 42.01 -13.84
N TRP A 160 2.64 41.11 -13.41
CA TRP A 160 2.66 40.49 -12.09
C TRP A 160 3.13 41.51 -11.04
N LYS A 161 2.33 41.78 -10.00
CA LYS A 161 2.78 42.54 -8.82
C LYS A 161 2.17 41.95 -7.55
N ASN A 162 3.03 41.57 -6.61
CA ASN A 162 2.69 40.99 -5.32
C ASN A 162 2.29 42.11 -4.35
N ALA A 163 1.23 41.91 -3.56
CA ALA A 163 0.65 43.00 -2.78
C ALA A 163 1.33 43.24 -1.41
N ASN A 164 1.90 42.23 -0.73
CA ASN A 164 2.28 42.40 0.68
C ASN A 164 3.69 41.92 1.06
N GLY A 165 4.60 41.65 0.12
CA GLY A 165 5.97 41.25 0.45
C GLY A 165 6.13 39.84 1.04
N ASP A 166 5.04 39.18 1.42
CA ASP A 166 4.96 37.74 1.63
C ASP A 166 4.31 37.09 0.40
N ASP A 167 5.03 36.18 -0.26
CA ASP A 167 4.53 35.41 -1.40
C ASP A 167 3.81 34.13 -0.93
N VAL A 168 2.87 34.28 0.00
CA VAL A 168 1.70 33.39 -0.01
C VAL A 168 0.76 33.96 -1.05
N TYR A 169 0.60 33.21 -2.13
CA TYR A 169 -0.20 33.57 -3.31
C TYR A 169 -1.67 33.80 -2.90
N ASN A 170 -2.05 35.05 -2.61
CA ASN A 170 -3.38 35.41 -2.11
C ASN A 170 -4.26 36.14 -3.13
N GLY A 171 -4.21 35.74 -4.40
CA GLY A 171 -5.13 36.24 -5.39
C GLY A 171 -4.71 35.82 -6.79
N HIS A 172 -5.69 35.43 -7.61
CA HIS A 172 -5.58 35.09 -9.05
C HIS A 172 -5.68 33.59 -9.39
N GLY A 173 -6.40 32.77 -8.62
CA GLY A 173 -6.69 31.37 -9.01
C GLY A 173 -7.33 31.30 -10.40
N LEU A 174 -8.33 32.17 -10.65
CA LEU A 174 -8.95 32.31 -11.97
C LEU A 174 -8.01 32.86 -13.04
N ASP A 175 -7.09 33.76 -12.70
CA ASP A 175 -6.21 34.33 -13.72
C ASP A 175 -5.10 33.36 -14.13
N VAL A 176 -4.84 32.30 -13.35
CA VAL A 176 -4.08 31.13 -13.83
C VAL A 176 -4.87 30.40 -14.92
N PHE A 177 -6.17 30.17 -14.72
CA PHE A 177 -7.02 29.57 -15.76
C PHE A 177 -7.14 30.48 -16.99
N ARG A 178 -7.37 31.80 -16.82
CA ARG A 178 -7.44 32.76 -17.94
C ARG A 178 -6.10 32.91 -18.68
N GLY A 179 -4.99 32.90 -17.95
CA GLY A 179 -3.66 33.10 -18.52
C GLY A 179 -3.08 31.84 -19.18
N PHE A 180 -3.32 30.67 -18.58
CA PHE A 180 -2.67 29.42 -18.98
C PHE A 180 -3.64 28.31 -19.42
N GLY A 181 -4.95 28.46 -19.22
CA GLY A 181 -5.96 27.43 -19.54
C GLY A 181 -5.91 26.97 -20.99
N ALA A 182 -5.61 27.87 -21.93
CA ALA A 182 -5.43 27.55 -23.35
C ALA A 182 -4.19 26.68 -23.68
N HIS A 183 -3.28 26.50 -22.72
CA HIS A 183 -2.10 25.65 -22.83
C HIS A 183 -2.25 24.31 -22.09
N ILE A 184 -3.32 24.15 -21.30
CA ILE A 184 -3.58 22.91 -20.55
C ILE A 184 -4.20 21.88 -21.49
N ILE A 185 -3.52 20.73 -21.63
CA ILE A 185 -3.97 19.60 -22.44
C ILE A 185 -4.51 18.49 -21.53
N ARG A 186 -3.83 18.26 -20.39
CA ARG A 186 -4.22 17.30 -19.36
C ARG A 186 -4.53 18.04 -18.07
N TYR A 187 -5.79 18.01 -17.66
CA TYR A 187 -6.26 18.71 -16.48
C TYR A 187 -6.77 17.73 -15.44
N GLY A 188 -6.20 17.78 -14.24
CA GLY A 188 -6.54 16.89 -13.14
C GLY A 188 -6.84 17.65 -11.86
N MET A 189 -7.72 17.09 -11.04
CA MET A 189 -7.97 17.58 -9.67
C MET A 189 -7.79 16.46 -8.66
N SER A 190 -7.23 16.79 -7.49
CA SER A 190 -7.06 15.83 -6.39
C SER A 190 -7.63 16.37 -5.08
N PHE A 191 -8.48 15.60 -4.41
CA PHE A 191 -8.97 15.88 -3.06
C PHE A 191 -8.73 14.62 -2.22
N GLU A 192 -7.52 14.50 -1.67
CA GLU A 192 -7.05 13.29 -1.00
C GLU A 192 -6.78 13.55 0.49
N VAL A 193 -7.32 12.69 1.34
CA VAL A 193 -6.97 12.61 2.75
C VAL A 193 -5.78 11.64 2.91
N SER A 194 -4.58 12.20 3.01
CA SER A 194 -3.40 11.38 3.33
C SER A 194 -3.34 11.02 4.82
N GLU A 195 -2.70 9.89 5.16
CA GLU A 195 -2.42 9.51 6.56
C GLU A 195 -1.64 10.62 7.31
N VAL A 196 -0.79 11.36 6.59
CA VAL A 196 -0.02 12.49 7.15
C VAL A 196 -0.94 13.66 7.53
N ALA A 197 -1.93 13.95 6.69
CA ALA A 197 -2.93 14.99 7.00
C ALA A 197 -3.87 14.53 8.13
N LEU A 198 -4.26 13.25 8.14
CA LEU A 198 -5.06 12.66 9.22
C LEU A 198 -4.31 12.63 10.56
N ALA A 199 -2.99 12.50 10.55
CA ALA A 199 -2.18 12.58 11.76
C ALA A 199 -2.21 13.98 12.41
N LYS A 200 -2.58 15.04 11.67
CA LYS A 200 -2.57 16.43 12.12
C LYS A 200 -3.86 17.15 11.69
N PRO A 201 -5.01 16.77 12.25
CA PRO A 201 -6.25 17.47 11.95
C PRO A 201 -6.13 18.95 12.35
N PRO A 202 -6.81 19.88 11.64
CA PRO A 202 -6.80 21.30 11.99
C PRO A 202 -7.24 21.54 13.44
N VAL A 203 -6.76 22.61 14.06
CA VAL A 203 -7.16 22.92 15.45
C VAL A 203 -8.57 23.48 15.45
N LYS A 204 -9.41 22.92 16.32
CA LYS A 204 -10.81 23.31 16.48
C LYS A 204 -10.98 24.13 17.75
N THR A 205 -11.48 25.36 17.62
CA THR A 205 -11.87 26.17 18.78
C THR A 205 -13.15 25.61 19.38
N LEU A 206 -13.06 25.01 20.57
CA LEU A 206 -14.20 24.39 21.25
C LEU A 206 -14.93 25.33 22.21
N THR A 207 -14.33 26.47 22.53
CA THR A 207 -14.85 27.47 23.44
C THR A 207 -14.89 28.84 22.78
N ASP A 208 -15.92 29.62 23.08
CA ASP A 208 -16.02 31.04 22.75
C ASP A 208 -15.60 31.88 23.95
N ARG A 209 -14.94 33.00 23.69
CA ARG A 209 -14.54 33.91 24.74
C ARG A 209 -15.68 34.88 25.02
N HIS A 210 -16.32 34.72 26.16
CA HIS A 210 -17.38 35.59 26.62
C HIS A 210 -16.84 36.59 27.64
N GLU A 211 -17.10 37.88 27.41
CA GLU A 211 -16.86 38.91 28.40
C GLU A 211 -18.11 39.10 29.27
N SER A 212 -17.91 39.12 30.59
CA SER A 212 -18.96 39.43 31.56
C SER A 212 -18.47 40.43 32.59
N PHE A 213 -19.38 40.86 33.46
CA PHE A 213 -19.06 41.69 34.62
C PHE A 213 -17.95 41.10 35.52
N TRP A 214 -17.85 39.77 35.61
CA TRP A 214 -16.87 39.07 36.47
C TRP A 214 -15.53 38.77 35.76
N GLY A 215 -15.37 39.19 34.51
CA GLY A 215 -14.19 38.95 33.70
C GLY A 215 -14.50 38.17 32.42
N THR A 216 -13.44 37.80 31.71
CA THR A 216 -13.51 37.00 30.48
C THR A 216 -13.41 35.52 30.77
N PHE A 217 -14.36 34.73 30.27
CA PHE A 217 -14.37 33.27 30.41
C PHE A 217 -14.52 32.59 29.04
N ASP A 218 -13.90 31.43 28.91
CA ASP A 218 -14.03 30.57 27.74
C ASP A 218 -15.20 29.60 27.98
N TRP A 219 -16.27 29.70 27.19
CA TRP A 219 -17.48 28.90 27.33
C TRP A 219 -17.65 27.95 26.13
N PRO A 220 -18.03 26.68 26.31
CA PRO A 220 -18.25 25.77 25.18
C PRO A 220 -19.34 26.27 24.22
N PHE A 221 -19.16 26.02 22.92
CA PHE A 221 -20.23 26.30 21.95
C PHE A 221 -21.47 25.44 22.23
N VAL A 222 -22.66 26.03 22.05
CA VAL A 222 -23.95 25.33 22.17
C VAL A 222 -24.17 24.35 21.02
N GLU A 223 -23.63 24.68 19.84
CA GLU A 223 -23.73 23.88 18.64
C GLU A 223 -22.40 23.21 18.30
N TYR A 224 -22.45 22.12 17.54
CA TYR A 224 -21.26 21.49 16.99
C TYR A 224 -20.51 22.47 16.09
N ARG A 225 -19.37 22.98 16.57
CA ARG A 225 -18.49 23.80 15.73
C ARG A 225 -17.87 22.93 14.66
N ARG A 226 -17.64 23.47 13.47
CA ARG A 226 -16.96 22.79 12.36
C ARG A 226 -15.47 23.17 12.34
N PHE A 227 -14.64 22.40 11.65
CA PHE A 227 -13.29 22.86 11.32
C PHE A 227 -13.40 23.99 10.31
N GLU A 228 -12.93 25.20 10.65
CA GLU A 228 -13.09 26.38 9.80
C GLU A 228 -12.53 26.15 8.38
N ASP A 229 -11.36 25.52 8.29
CA ASP A 229 -10.73 25.19 7.01
C ASP A 229 -11.61 24.23 6.17
N VAL A 230 -12.20 23.21 6.78
CA VAL A 230 -13.00 22.19 6.07
C VAL A 230 -14.40 22.71 5.72
N ALA A 231 -15.03 23.48 6.61
CA ALA A 231 -16.26 24.19 6.32
C ALA A 231 -16.06 25.21 5.17
N GLY A 232 -14.90 25.85 5.12
CA GLY A 232 -14.48 26.67 3.99
C GLY A 232 -14.37 25.88 2.69
N LEU A 233 -13.86 24.65 2.72
CA LEU A 233 -13.79 23.77 1.54
C LEU A 233 -15.18 23.40 1.02
N GLU A 234 -16.10 23.04 1.91
CA GLU A 234 -17.48 22.73 1.53
C GLU A 234 -18.17 23.95 0.93
N SER A 235 -18.08 25.10 1.60
CA SER A 235 -18.67 26.35 1.10
C SER A 235 -18.10 26.73 -0.27
N ALA A 236 -16.78 26.58 -0.45
CA ALA A 236 -16.10 26.80 -1.72
C ALA A 236 -16.55 25.81 -2.81
N ALA A 237 -16.79 24.55 -2.46
CA ALA A 237 -17.31 23.56 -3.38
C ALA A 237 -18.74 23.90 -3.84
N ASP A 238 -19.57 24.43 -2.93
CA ASP A 238 -20.94 24.86 -3.22
C ASP A 238 -20.99 26.08 -4.16
N GLU A 239 -19.92 26.88 -4.22
CA GLU A 239 -19.74 27.99 -5.18
C GLU A 239 -19.46 27.50 -6.63
N THR A 240 -20.34 26.63 -7.14
CA THR A 240 -20.33 26.06 -8.50
C THR A 240 -20.06 27.09 -9.62
N PRO A 241 -20.59 28.33 -9.59
CA PRO A 241 -20.33 29.32 -10.65
C PRO A 241 -18.85 29.65 -10.85
N ARG A 242 -18.03 29.57 -9.79
CA ARG A 242 -16.60 29.87 -9.87
C ARG A 242 -15.83 28.78 -10.60
N MET A 243 -16.10 27.51 -10.27
CA MET A 243 -15.49 26.38 -10.97
C MET A 243 -15.95 26.30 -12.41
N LYS A 244 -17.24 26.56 -12.67
CA LYS A 244 -17.78 26.70 -14.03
C LYS A 244 -16.99 27.72 -14.84
N THR A 245 -16.70 28.89 -14.26
CA THR A 245 -15.93 29.94 -14.93
C THR A 245 -14.50 29.50 -15.19
N ALA A 246 -13.83 28.89 -14.20
CA ALA A 246 -12.48 28.36 -14.38
C ALA A 246 -12.40 27.31 -15.49
N PHE A 247 -13.38 26.41 -15.56
CA PHE A 247 -13.45 25.35 -16.57
C PHE A 247 -13.71 25.92 -17.97
N SER A 248 -14.40 27.06 -18.10
CA SER A 248 -14.61 27.69 -19.41
C SER A 248 -13.31 28.10 -20.11
N GLU A 249 -12.22 28.34 -19.36
CA GLU A 249 -10.91 28.74 -19.88
C GLU A 249 -10.05 27.56 -20.39
N LEU A 250 -10.47 26.31 -20.13
CA LEU A 250 -9.75 25.06 -20.48
C LEU A 250 -9.93 24.65 -21.96
N THR A 251 -9.72 25.59 -22.87
CA THR A 251 -10.13 25.50 -24.29
C THR A 251 -9.52 24.36 -25.12
N LYS A 252 -8.43 23.73 -24.68
CA LYS A 252 -7.72 22.66 -25.42
C LYS A 252 -7.58 21.34 -24.64
N VAL A 253 -8.32 21.17 -23.55
CA VAL A 253 -8.20 19.97 -22.72
C VAL A 253 -8.69 18.74 -23.47
N GLN A 254 -7.89 17.67 -23.40
CA GLN A 254 -8.10 16.39 -24.06
C GLN A 254 -8.20 15.24 -23.07
N GLU A 255 -7.55 15.37 -21.91
CA GLU A 255 -7.57 14.35 -20.86
C GLU A 255 -7.96 14.99 -19.52
N LEU A 256 -8.94 14.37 -18.86
CA LEU A 256 -9.36 14.71 -17.52
C LEU A 256 -8.91 13.64 -16.53
N ALA A 257 -8.47 14.06 -15.35
CA ALA A 257 -8.20 13.13 -14.25
C ALA A 257 -8.78 13.61 -12.92
N LEU A 258 -9.20 12.66 -12.10
CA LEU A 258 -9.75 12.93 -10.79
C LEU A 258 -9.25 11.91 -9.77
N SER A 259 -8.78 12.42 -8.63
CA SER A 259 -8.36 11.61 -7.49
C SER A 259 -9.08 12.10 -6.24
N VAL A 260 -10.00 11.31 -5.69
CA VAL A 260 -10.76 11.63 -4.47
C VAL A 260 -10.63 10.48 -3.49
N ASP A 261 -9.91 10.74 -2.40
CA ASP A 261 -9.67 9.77 -1.32
C ASP A 261 -10.23 10.33 -0.01
N ALA A 262 -11.29 9.71 0.51
CA ALA A 262 -11.95 10.10 1.76
C ALA A 262 -11.17 9.71 3.02
N GLY A 263 -10.06 8.94 2.91
CA GLY A 263 -9.31 8.47 4.08
C GLY A 263 -9.99 7.36 4.88
N LEU A 264 -11.09 6.80 4.35
CA LEU A 264 -11.86 5.70 4.95
C LEU A 264 -11.40 4.30 4.51
N GLY A 265 -10.38 4.26 3.64
CA GLY A 265 -9.77 3.03 3.16
C GLY A 265 -8.83 2.38 4.17
N TRP A 266 -7.99 1.48 3.67
CA TRP A 266 -6.93 0.87 4.49
C TRP A 266 -5.88 1.92 4.89
N LEU A 267 -5.53 1.95 6.18
CA LEU A 267 -4.50 2.82 6.75
C LEU A 267 -3.31 1.96 7.19
N ASN A 268 -2.08 2.35 6.83
CA ASN A 268 -0.88 1.61 7.20
C ASN A 268 -0.49 1.84 8.66
N GLY A 269 -0.65 3.07 9.18
CA GLY A 269 -0.29 3.41 10.55
C GLY A 269 1.14 2.96 10.91
N PRO A 270 1.33 2.18 11.99
CA PRO A 270 2.66 1.69 12.37
C PRO A 270 3.24 0.64 11.40
N ASP A 271 2.42 0.03 10.54
CA ASP A 271 2.81 -1.06 9.66
C ASP A 271 3.51 -0.58 8.38
N ARG A 272 4.70 0.02 8.53
CA ARG A 272 5.55 0.45 7.41
C ARG A 272 6.98 0.01 7.60
N SER A 273 7.52 -0.69 6.61
CA SER A 273 8.94 -1.05 6.63
C SER A 273 9.86 0.16 6.42
N ILE A 274 11.14 0.01 6.79
CA ILE A 274 12.14 1.08 6.60
C ILE A 274 12.22 1.55 5.14
N ARG A 275 12.09 0.62 4.18
CA ARG A 275 12.09 0.95 2.75
C ARG A 275 10.90 1.83 2.38
N ALA A 276 9.69 1.45 2.79
CA ALA A 276 8.47 2.20 2.50
C ALA A 276 8.49 3.62 3.12
N ARG A 277 9.13 3.77 4.28
CA ARG A 277 9.30 5.07 4.96
C ARG A 277 10.26 6.02 4.23
N ILE A 278 11.28 5.49 3.53
CA ILE A 278 12.30 6.30 2.84
C ILE A 278 11.97 6.49 1.36
N LEU A 279 11.61 5.41 0.66
CA LEU A 279 11.33 5.39 -0.78
C LEU A 279 9.83 5.51 -1.04
N GLU A 280 9.31 6.67 -0.70
CA GLU A 280 7.89 6.98 -0.79
C GLU A 280 7.44 7.14 -2.24
N ARG A 281 6.23 6.72 -2.56
CA ARG A 281 5.65 6.94 -3.88
C ARG A 281 4.36 7.73 -3.80
N PRO A 282 4.31 8.93 -4.40
CA PRO A 282 3.03 9.62 -4.53
C PRO A 282 2.12 8.83 -5.48
N PRO A 283 0.80 8.85 -5.27
CA PRO A 283 -0.15 8.25 -6.19
C PRO A 283 -0.10 8.94 -7.56
N GLU A 284 -0.21 8.16 -8.63
CA GLU A 284 -0.23 8.68 -10.00
C GLU A 284 -1.65 9.11 -10.41
N VAL A 285 -1.87 10.42 -10.59
CA VAL A 285 -3.18 10.97 -11.03
C VAL A 285 -3.36 10.85 -12.55
N PHE A 286 -2.28 11.01 -13.30
CA PHE A 286 -2.20 10.68 -14.71
C PHE A 286 -1.26 9.49 -14.85
N GLY A 287 -1.56 8.54 -15.75
CA GLY A 287 -0.80 7.29 -15.93
C GLY A 287 0.71 7.50 -16.15
N THR A 288 1.44 6.38 -16.09
CA THR A 288 2.90 6.29 -15.95
C THR A 288 3.67 7.49 -16.53
N ARG A 289 4.24 8.26 -15.59
CA ARG A 289 5.16 9.37 -15.89
C ARG A 289 6.36 8.88 -16.69
N LYS A 290 7.07 9.83 -17.30
CA LYS A 290 8.46 9.61 -17.72
C LYS A 290 9.27 9.16 -16.50
N ASP A 291 10.13 8.17 -16.68
CA ASP A 291 11.00 7.61 -15.63
C ASP A 291 12.18 8.56 -15.29
N ILE A 292 11.88 9.83 -15.09
CA ILE A 292 12.85 10.86 -14.75
C ILE A 292 12.61 11.22 -13.28
N PRO A 293 13.49 10.81 -12.35
CA PRO A 293 13.31 11.12 -10.94
C PRO A 293 13.37 12.63 -10.71
N ASP A 294 12.46 13.13 -9.88
CA ASP A 294 12.57 14.49 -9.36
C ASP A 294 13.65 14.58 -8.28
N ARG A 295 14.01 15.79 -7.87
CA ARG A 295 15.09 16.01 -6.89
C ARG A 295 14.78 15.38 -5.53
N ARG A 296 13.50 15.34 -5.15
CA ARG A 296 13.02 14.65 -3.94
C ARG A 296 13.30 13.15 -4.03
N THR A 297 12.90 12.51 -5.12
CA THR A 297 13.16 11.09 -5.40
C THR A 297 14.66 10.80 -5.40
N HIS A 298 15.47 11.70 -5.98
CA HIS A 298 16.93 11.57 -5.97
C HIS A 298 17.50 11.59 -4.54
N ALA A 299 17.06 12.52 -3.69
CA ALA A 299 17.50 12.58 -2.29
C ALA A 299 17.11 11.35 -1.48
N GLN A 300 15.90 10.82 -1.70
CA GLN A 300 15.43 9.58 -1.09
C GLN A 300 16.30 8.38 -1.52
N ARG A 301 16.61 8.25 -2.83
CA ARG A 301 17.51 7.21 -3.35
C ARG A 301 18.93 7.34 -2.78
N GLU A 302 19.48 8.55 -2.71
CA GLU A 302 20.82 8.78 -2.14
C GLU A 302 20.89 8.39 -0.66
N LEU A 303 19.87 8.75 0.13
CA LEU A 303 19.75 8.34 1.52
C LEU A 303 19.63 6.81 1.66
N TRP A 304 18.79 6.20 0.83
CA TRP A 304 18.60 4.75 0.81
C TRP A 304 19.89 4.00 0.50
N HIS A 305 20.59 4.37 -0.57
CA HIS A 305 21.86 3.75 -0.95
C HIS A 305 22.94 3.91 0.12
N HIS A 306 22.95 5.03 0.85
CA HIS A 306 23.86 5.20 1.97
C HIS A 306 23.59 4.19 3.10
N ILE A 307 22.33 4.00 3.47
CA ILE A 307 21.92 3.03 4.50
C ILE A 307 22.25 1.60 4.04
N GLU A 308 21.94 1.28 2.78
CA GLU A 308 22.26 -0.01 2.16
C GLU A 308 23.76 -0.29 2.19
N ALA A 309 24.60 0.65 1.75
CA ALA A 309 26.05 0.51 1.79
C ALA A 309 26.59 0.30 3.22
N CYS A 310 26.01 0.97 4.22
CA CYS A 310 26.40 0.76 5.63
C CYS A 310 26.06 -0.65 6.12
N HIS A 311 24.92 -1.19 5.70
CA HIS A 311 24.48 -2.54 6.03
C HIS A 311 25.30 -3.61 5.31
N THR A 312 25.61 -3.42 4.03
CA THR A 312 26.52 -4.28 3.26
C THR A 312 27.91 -4.31 3.90
N ALA A 313 28.48 -3.15 4.25
CA ALA A 313 29.80 -3.07 4.87
C ALA A 313 29.85 -3.67 6.30
N ALA A 314 28.71 -3.77 6.97
CA ALA A 314 28.57 -4.40 8.29
C ALA A 314 28.10 -5.86 8.22
N GLU A 315 27.99 -6.44 7.02
CA GLU A 315 27.45 -7.79 6.78
C GLU A 315 26.09 -8.01 7.47
N SER A 316 25.26 -6.96 7.44
CA SER A 316 24.04 -6.87 8.21
C SER A 316 22.82 -6.80 7.30
N ASP A 317 22.00 -7.85 7.29
CA ASP A 317 20.70 -7.85 6.62
C ASP A 317 19.83 -6.61 6.97
N LEU A 318 19.54 -5.80 5.95
CA LEU A 318 18.75 -4.57 6.05
C LEU A 318 17.24 -4.86 6.11
N THR A 319 16.78 -6.02 5.63
CA THR A 319 15.34 -6.37 5.61
C THR A 319 14.75 -6.53 7.01
N LEU A 320 15.58 -6.94 7.97
CA LEU A 320 15.24 -7.10 9.38
C LEU A 320 15.52 -5.85 10.23
N ALA A 321 16.07 -4.79 9.62
CA ALA A 321 16.48 -3.60 10.34
C ALA A 321 15.28 -2.68 10.64
N THR A 322 15.34 -2.03 11.80
CA THR A 322 14.36 -1.03 12.24
C THR A 322 15.00 0.36 12.30
N LEU A 323 14.24 1.39 11.92
CA LEU A 323 14.67 2.78 11.99
C LEU A 323 14.28 3.41 13.34
N TYR A 324 15.27 3.88 14.07
CA TYR A 324 15.12 4.54 15.36
C TYR A 324 15.46 6.02 15.28
N LYS A 325 14.84 6.81 16.15
CA LYS A 325 15.20 8.20 16.43
C LYS A 325 15.73 8.37 17.86
N LEU A 326 16.79 9.16 17.97
CA LEU A 326 17.32 9.66 19.22
C LEU A 326 17.27 11.18 19.19
N GLU A 327 16.40 11.75 20.01
CA GLU A 327 16.21 13.19 20.10
C GLU A 327 17.29 13.82 20.98
N VAL A 328 17.75 15.00 20.61
CA VAL A 328 18.78 15.74 21.36
C VAL A 328 18.19 17.06 21.81
N THR A 329 18.18 17.29 23.13
CA THR A 329 17.55 18.48 23.75
C THR A 329 18.25 19.80 23.40
N ARG A 330 19.47 19.77 22.85
CA ARG A 330 20.23 20.97 22.43
C ARG A 330 20.63 20.87 20.97
N LEU A 331 20.32 21.91 20.20
CA LEU A 331 20.73 22.04 18.81
C LEU A 331 22.27 22.00 18.72
N PRO A 332 22.88 21.03 18.00
CA PRO A 332 24.31 21.02 17.79
C PRO A 332 24.73 22.25 16.98
N SER A 333 25.76 22.95 17.44
CA SER A 333 26.37 24.07 16.71
C SER A 333 26.97 23.60 15.38
N ASP A 334 27.03 24.48 14.37
CA ASP A 334 27.58 24.13 13.04
C ASP A 334 29.01 23.57 13.13
N THR A 335 29.80 24.04 14.09
CA THR A 335 31.14 23.49 14.40
C THR A 335 31.10 22.06 14.94
N GLN A 336 30.11 21.71 15.76
CA GLN A 336 29.94 20.33 16.24
C GLN A 336 29.47 19.42 15.11
N ILE A 337 28.60 19.91 14.22
CA ILE A 337 28.16 19.20 13.03
C ILE A 337 29.36 18.89 12.13
N ALA A 338 30.18 19.91 11.82
CA ALA A 338 31.37 19.74 10.99
C ALA A 338 32.39 18.75 11.58
N ASN A 339 32.54 18.71 12.91
CA ASN A 339 33.44 17.77 13.57
C ASN A 339 32.96 16.31 13.58
N LEU A 340 31.64 16.10 13.48
CA LEU A 340 31.02 14.76 13.46
C LEU A 340 30.76 14.24 12.04
N ALA A 341 30.63 15.14 11.08
CA ALA A 341 30.35 14.84 9.70
C ALA A 341 31.54 14.13 9.02
N LEU A 342 31.26 13.11 8.20
CA LEU A 342 32.24 12.51 7.30
C LEU A 342 32.72 13.54 6.25
N GLU A 343 33.96 13.39 5.76
CA GLU A 343 34.52 14.26 4.73
C GLU A 343 33.70 14.26 3.43
N GLN A 344 33.16 13.10 3.05
CA GLN A 344 32.26 12.96 1.90
C GLN A 344 30.79 13.04 2.33
N GLN A 345 30.19 14.20 2.13
CA GLN A 345 28.77 14.43 2.37
C GLN A 345 27.93 14.17 1.10
N PRO A 346 26.60 13.94 1.26
CA PRO A 346 25.71 13.74 0.13
C PRO A 346 25.62 14.97 -0.77
N GLU A 347 25.35 14.78 -2.06
CA GLU A 347 25.07 15.87 -3.00
C GLU A 347 23.74 16.54 -2.67
N ILE A 348 22.72 15.74 -2.32
CA ILE A 348 21.39 16.21 -1.93
C ILE A 348 21.07 15.73 -0.50
N PRO A 349 21.62 16.39 0.54
CA PRO A 349 21.54 15.95 1.94
C PRO A 349 20.17 16.28 2.58
N PHE A 350 19.07 15.98 1.90
CA PHE A 350 17.71 16.31 2.33
C PHE A 350 16.87 15.03 2.56
N ALA A 351 16.02 15.07 3.57
CA ALA A 351 15.08 14.02 3.92
C ALA A 351 13.72 14.63 4.26
N GLU A 352 12.65 13.88 4.06
CA GLU A 352 11.31 14.35 4.42
C GLU A 352 11.16 14.39 5.95
N PRO A 353 10.60 15.47 6.54
CA PRO A 353 10.42 15.57 7.99
C PRO A 353 9.58 14.43 8.59
N ARG A 354 8.68 13.86 7.79
CA ARG A 354 7.86 12.70 8.19
C ARG A 354 8.71 11.47 8.56
N LEU A 355 9.84 11.25 7.88
CA LEU A 355 10.76 10.15 8.16
C LEU A 355 11.23 10.18 9.63
N VAL A 356 11.51 11.39 10.13
CA VAL A 356 11.88 11.61 11.54
C VAL A 356 10.69 11.35 12.46
N SER A 357 9.50 11.83 12.09
CA SER A 357 8.31 11.70 12.93
C SER A 357 7.82 10.25 13.07
N GLU A 358 7.97 9.45 12.03
CA GLU A 358 7.54 8.04 12.01
C GLU A 358 8.57 7.11 12.67
N ALA A 359 9.86 7.48 12.71
CA ALA A 359 10.91 6.66 13.29
C ALA A 359 10.66 6.33 14.78
N LEU A 360 11.00 5.10 15.19
CA LEU A 360 10.71 4.61 16.53
C LEU A 360 11.54 5.38 17.57
N PRO A 361 10.91 5.93 18.63
CA PRO A 361 11.66 6.53 19.72
C PRO A 361 12.60 5.49 20.35
N HIS A 362 13.81 5.93 20.71
CA HIS A 362 14.78 5.06 21.36
C HIS A 362 14.32 4.57 22.75
N ASP A 363 13.62 5.43 23.50
CA ASP A 363 13.29 5.22 24.91
C ASP A 363 11.78 4.91 25.05
N THR A 364 11.43 3.63 24.96
CA THR A 364 10.04 3.15 25.06
C THR A 364 9.89 1.97 26.04
N THR A 365 10.86 1.78 26.94
CA THR A 365 10.89 0.62 27.85
C THR A 365 9.80 0.64 28.93
N ASP A 366 9.18 1.80 29.19
CA ASP A 366 8.19 1.97 30.26
C ASP A 366 6.74 1.72 29.82
N LEU A 367 6.50 1.43 28.53
CA LEU A 367 5.16 1.24 27.99
C LEU A 367 4.76 -0.24 27.98
N LEU A 368 3.53 -0.52 28.44
CA LEU A 368 2.92 -1.85 28.38
C LEU A 368 2.05 -1.98 27.12
N VAL A 369 2.10 -3.14 26.47
CA VAL A 369 1.25 -3.43 25.29
C VAL A 369 -0.23 -3.47 25.72
N PRO A 370 -1.09 -2.61 25.17
CA PRO A 370 -2.52 -2.64 25.47
C PRO A 370 -3.22 -3.80 24.78
N THR A 371 -4.31 -4.28 25.37
CA THR A 371 -5.18 -5.31 24.76
C THR A 371 -6.12 -4.73 23.71
N SER A 372 -6.52 -3.46 23.85
CA SER A 372 -7.33 -2.69 22.91
C SER A 372 -7.00 -1.20 23.01
N PHE A 373 -7.32 -0.45 21.96
CA PHE A 373 -7.22 1.02 21.89
C PHE A 373 -8.57 1.73 22.04
N ASP A 374 -9.61 1.02 22.49
CA ASP A 374 -10.95 1.59 22.66
C ASP A 374 -11.01 2.65 23.78
N ASP A 375 -10.12 2.56 24.77
CA ASP A 375 -9.99 3.55 25.83
C ASP A 375 -9.22 4.79 25.32
N PRO A 376 -9.84 5.99 25.32
CA PRO A 376 -9.19 7.22 24.89
C PRO A 376 -7.89 7.54 25.62
N GLU A 377 -7.79 7.26 26.93
CA GLU A 377 -6.57 7.54 27.70
C GLU A 377 -5.41 6.62 27.31
N VAL A 378 -5.72 5.39 26.88
CA VAL A 378 -4.74 4.45 26.35
C VAL A 378 -4.32 4.89 24.96
N LEU A 379 -5.29 5.22 24.09
CA LEU A 379 -5.03 5.69 22.74
C LEU A 379 -4.09 6.91 22.72
N ASP A 380 -4.36 7.92 23.55
CA ASP A 380 -3.58 9.16 23.61
C ASP A 380 -2.10 8.94 24.02
N ARG A 381 -1.78 7.85 24.75
CA ARG A 381 -0.38 7.52 25.10
C ARG A 381 0.42 6.95 23.93
N PHE A 382 -0.26 6.30 22.98
CA PHE A 382 0.36 5.68 21.81
C PHE A 382 0.28 6.54 20.55
N VAL A 383 -0.61 7.53 20.52
CA VAL A 383 -0.64 8.56 19.49
C VAL A 383 0.52 9.53 19.72
N ALA A 384 1.61 9.37 18.96
CA ALA A 384 2.81 10.17 19.12
C ALA A 384 2.55 11.68 18.92
N PRO A 385 2.88 12.55 19.90
CA PRO A 385 2.85 13.99 19.68
C PRO A 385 3.88 14.38 18.62
N GLN A 386 3.39 15.05 17.57
CA GLN A 386 4.13 15.33 16.34
C GLN A 386 5.05 16.55 16.40
N THR A 387 5.48 17.03 17.58
CA THR A 387 6.47 18.11 17.63
C THR A 387 7.83 17.54 17.22
N PRO A 388 8.30 17.79 15.98
CA PRO A 388 9.52 17.16 15.55
C PRO A 388 10.66 17.86 16.28
N SER A 389 11.40 17.12 17.09
CA SER A 389 12.63 17.62 17.68
C SER A 389 13.46 18.31 16.59
N SER A 390 13.93 19.52 16.85
CA SER A 390 14.58 20.38 15.85
C SER A 390 15.90 19.79 15.33
N SER A 391 16.48 18.85 16.07
CA SER A 391 17.64 18.06 15.65
C SER A 391 17.74 16.75 16.43
N GLY A 392 18.39 15.76 15.84
CA GLY A 392 18.67 14.49 16.51
C GLY A 392 19.49 13.54 15.65
N PHE A 393 19.52 12.28 16.04
CA PHE A 393 20.11 11.19 15.27
C PHE A 393 19.03 10.22 14.81
N LEU A 394 19.11 9.79 13.55
CA LEU A 394 18.42 8.60 13.06
C LEU A 394 19.45 7.49 12.94
N TYR A 395 19.07 6.29 13.34
CA TYR A 395 19.93 5.13 13.14
C TYR A 395 19.14 3.86 12.85
N THR A 396 19.76 2.94 12.14
CA THR A 396 19.21 1.61 11.88
C THR A 396 19.83 0.59 12.82
N SER A 397 19.03 -0.35 13.32
CA SER A 397 19.52 -1.46 14.14
C SER A 397 18.71 -2.73 13.88
N LYS A 398 19.33 -3.88 14.10
CA LYS A 398 18.68 -5.20 14.09
C LYS A 398 18.09 -5.60 15.43
N ILE A 399 18.44 -4.88 16.50
CA ILE A 399 17.86 -5.13 17.83
C ILE A 399 16.35 -4.94 17.71
N HIS A 400 15.58 -5.93 18.17
CA HIS A 400 14.14 -5.82 18.11
C HIS A 400 13.63 -4.69 19.00
N PRO A 401 12.75 -3.83 18.49
CA PRO A 401 12.11 -2.81 19.31
C PRO A 401 11.24 -3.45 20.40
N VAL A 402 11.05 -2.72 21.49
CA VAL A 402 10.06 -3.06 22.51
C VAL A 402 8.69 -3.13 21.85
N ASP A 403 7.92 -4.16 22.15
CA ASP A 403 6.63 -4.43 21.50
C ASP A 403 5.68 -3.22 21.60
N ALA A 404 5.61 -2.56 22.76
CA ALA A 404 4.82 -1.34 22.94
C ALA A 404 5.31 -0.16 22.08
N GLY A 405 6.62 0.00 21.91
CA GLY A 405 7.19 1.06 21.06
C GLY A 405 6.77 0.93 19.60
N GLN A 406 6.58 -0.30 19.10
CA GLN A 406 6.13 -0.56 17.72
C GLN A 406 4.70 -0.10 17.44
N LEU A 407 3.88 0.04 18.47
CA LEU A 407 2.47 0.47 18.35
C LEU A 407 2.34 1.98 18.29
N ILE A 408 3.39 2.72 18.65
CA ILE A 408 3.38 4.17 18.64
C ILE A 408 3.29 4.66 17.20
N SER A 409 2.20 5.33 16.88
CA SER A 409 1.96 5.89 15.55
C SER A 409 1.03 7.11 15.64
N PRO A 410 1.19 8.12 14.79
CA PRO A 410 0.31 9.31 14.80
C PRO A 410 -1.14 8.99 14.41
N VAL A 411 -1.33 7.89 13.68
CA VAL A 411 -2.62 7.31 13.34
C VAL A 411 -2.58 5.86 13.77
N ILE A 412 -3.52 5.46 14.63
CA ILE A 412 -3.76 4.06 14.99
C ILE A 412 -4.90 3.56 14.10
N PRO A 413 -4.64 2.70 13.11
CA PRO A 413 -5.66 2.26 12.17
C PRO A 413 -6.86 1.60 12.83
N SER A 414 -6.77 0.90 13.97
CA SER A 414 -7.90 0.23 14.63
C SER A 414 -8.85 1.17 15.36
N THR A 415 -8.35 2.29 15.89
CA THR A 415 -9.17 3.28 16.62
C THR A 415 -8.64 4.69 16.37
N LEU A 416 -9.42 5.52 15.67
CA LEU A 416 -9.08 6.92 15.40
C LEU A 416 -9.45 7.83 16.58
N THR A 417 -8.68 8.89 16.78
CA THR A 417 -8.99 9.92 17.79
C THR A 417 -10.27 10.68 17.42
N LYS A 418 -10.91 11.33 18.40
CA LYS A 418 -12.12 12.15 18.17
C LYS A 418 -11.91 13.20 17.07
N ALA A 419 -10.79 13.93 17.11
CA ALA A 419 -10.46 14.96 16.13
C ALA A 419 -10.30 14.36 14.72
N GLN A 420 -9.68 13.19 14.59
CA GLN A 420 -9.55 12.47 13.33
C GLN A 420 -10.89 12.03 12.76
N LYS A 421 -11.78 11.45 13.60
CA LYS A 421 -13.13 11.02 13.18
C LYS A 421 -13.97 12.20 12.70
N GLU A 422 -14.01 13.28 13.47
CA GLU A 422 -14.73 14.51 13.10
C GLU A 422 -14.19 15.11 11.81
N TRP A 423 -12.87 15.12 11.62
CA TRP A 423 -12.24 15.68 10.43
C TRP A 423 -12.57 14.87 9.17
N LEU A 424 -12.57 13.53 9.26
CA LEU A 424 -13.01 12.66 8.16
C LEU A 424 -14.49 12.91 7.79
N MET A 425 -15.37 13.10 8.78
CA MET A 425 -16.79 13.37 8.55
C MET A 425 -16.98 14.67 7.76
N GLU A 426 -16.39 15.76 8.23
CA GLU A 426 -16.52 17.05 7.55
C GLU A 426 -15.86 17.04 6.17
N THR A 427 -14.78 16.27 6.00
CA THR A 427 -14.11 16.12 4.71
C THR A 427 -14.96 15.33 3.72
N GLU A 428 -15.69 14.30 4.15
CA GLU A 428 -16.63 13.55 3.29
C GLU A 428 -17.74 14.46 2.76
N TRP A 429 -18.30 15.33 3.61
CA TRP A 429 -19.28 16.33 3.18
C TRP A 429 -18.71 17.28 2.12
N ALA A 430 -17.51 17.81 2.36
CA ALA A 430 -16.82 18.68 1.42
C ALA A 430 -16.50 17.97 0.09
N GLN A 431 -16.07 16.70 0.12
CA GLN A 431 -15.80 15.90 -1.08
C GLN A 431 -17.04 15.64 -1.91
N ARG A 432 -18.18 15.37 -1.26
CA ARG A 432 -19.47 15.18 -1.95
C ARG A 432 -19.93 16.45 -2.65
N ALA A 433 -19.81 17.61 -1.99
CA ALA A 433 -20.09 18.92 -2.58
C ALA A 433 -19.15 19.18 -3.77
N PHE A 434 -17.85 18.92 -3.58
CA PHE A 434 -16.82 19.11 -4.61
C PHE A 434 -17.12 18.27 -5.86
N LEU A 435 -17.38 16.97 -5.70
CA LEU A 435 -17.63 16.08 -6.84
C LEU A 435 -18.89 16.48 -7.61
N SER A 436 -19.93 16.90 -6.89
CA SER A 436 -21.18 17.40 -7.49
C SER A 436 -20.92 18.66 -8.31
N SER A 437 -20.21 19.63 -7.75
CA SER A 437 -19.83 20.87 -8.39
C SER A 437 -18.92 20.64 -9.61
N TYR A 438 -17.97 19.69 -9.51
CA TYR A 438 -17.03 19.32 -10.58
C TYR A 438 -17.79 18.78 -11.79
N MET A 439 -18.72 17.84 -11.56
CA MET A 439 -19.57 17.29 -12.62
C MET A 439 -20.44 18.37 -13.25
N LEU A 440 -21.09 19.22 -12.45
CA LEU A 440 -21.92 20.32 -12.95
C LEU A 440 -21.12 21.31 -13.80
N SER A 441 -19.88 21.63 -13.40
CA SER A 441 -19.00 22.54 -14.13
C SER A 441 -18.60 21.99 -15.50
N ILE A 442 -18.52 20.67 -15.66
CA ILE A 442 -18.30 20.01 -16.96
C ILE A 442 -19.58 20.05 -17.80
N ILE A 443 -20.72 19.70 -17.19
CA ILE A 443 -22.04 19.72 -17.85
C ILE A 443 -22.35 21.11 -18.43
N ASP A 444 -22.02 22.16 -17.68
CA ASP A 444 -22.28 23.54 -18.06
C ASP A 444 -21.31 24.12 -19.11
N ASN A 445 -20.20 23.43 -19.39
CA ASN A 445 -19.18 23.84 -20.36
C ASN A 445 -18.97 22.78 -21.47
N PRO A 446 -20.02 22.34 -22.20
CA PRO A 446 -19.91 21.24 -23.14
C PRO A 446 -18.97 21.56 -24.31
N LYS A 447 -18.92 22.82 -24.75
CA LYS A 447 -18.02 23.26 -25.85
C LYS A 447 -16.55 23.09 -25.51
N THR A 448 -16.18 23.39 -24.26
CA THR A 448 -14.81 23.28 -23.77
C THR A 448 -14.36 21.83 -23.74
N PHE A 449 -15.22 20.92 -23.26
CA PHE A 449 -14.86 19.52 -23.06
C PHE A 449 -15.17 18.61 -24.26
N ASN A 450 -15.54 19.17 -25.41
CA ASN A 450 -15.79 18.44 -26.65
C ASN A 450 -14.58 17.62 -27.15
N LEU A 451 -13.35 18.07 -26.84
CA LEU A 451 -12.11 17.40 -27.25
C LEU A 451 -11.65 16.34 -26.26
N VAL A 452 -12.33 16.20 -25.11
CA VAL A 452 -11.93 15.22 -24.09
C VAL A 452 -12.22 13.82 -24.59
N HIS A 453 -11.15 13.05 -24.76
CA HIS A 453 -11.20 11.66 -25.19
C HIS A 453 -10.82 10.68 -24.07
N THR A 454 -10.17 11.15 -23.00
CA THR A 454 -9.75 10.32 -21.86
C THR A 454 -10.27 10.89 -20.54
N LEU A 455 -10.85 10.03 -19.72
CA LEU A 455 -11.26 10.32 -18.34
C LEU A 455 -10.66 9.30 -17.39
N ASN A 456 -9.84 9.75 -16.44
CA ASN A 456 -9.13 8.91 -15.48
C ASN A 456 -9.56 9.19 -14.04
N PHE A 457 -10.21 8.21 -13.40
CA PHE A 457 -10.38 8.17 -11.96
C PHE A 457 -9.24 7.34 -11.36
N SER A 458 -8.17 8.00 -10.95
CA SER A 458 -6.94 7.34 -10.46
C SER A 458 -7.11 6.72 -9.08
N ARG A 459 -7.91 7.38 -8.23
CA ARG A 459 -8.33 6.91 -6.92
C ARG A 459 -9.70 7.49 -6.66
N LEU A 460 -10.71 6.65 -6.50
CA LEU A 460 -12.05 7.10 -6.15
C LEU A 460 -12.56 6.24 -4.99
N SER A 461 -12.80 6.85 -3.83
CA SER A 461 -13.49 6.15 -2.74
C SER A 461 -14.82 5.58 -3.22
N ASP A 462 -15.03 4.29 -2.94
CA ASP A 462 -16.19 3.50 -3.33
C ASP A 462 -17.54 4.20 -3.11
N ARG A 463 -17.72 4.89 -1.98
CA ARG A 463 -18.96 5.63 -1.65
C ARG A 463 -19.32 6.73 -2.67
N HIS A 464 -18.32 7.26 -3.37
CA HIS A 464 -18.52 8.30 -4.39
C HIS A 464 -18.85 7.73 -5.78
N VAL A 465 -18.69 6.42 -6.01
CA VAL A 465 -18.95 5.78 -7.31
C VAL A 465 -20.39 6.00 -7.77
N SER A 466 -21.35 5.91 -6.84
CA SER A 466 -22.77 6.09 -7.13
C SER A 466 -23.13 7.49 -7.66
N LEU A 467 -22.36 8.52 -7.28
CA LEU A 467 -22.56 9.90 -7.76
C LEU A 467 -22.27 10.04 -9.26
N LEU A 468 -21.44 9.15 -9.81
CA LEU A 468 -21.12 9.12 -11.24
C LEU A 468 -22.23 8.51 -12.11
N ASN A 469 -23.33 8.00 -11.54
CA ASN A 469 -24.45 7.43 -12.31
C ASN A 469 -25.29 8.47 -13.09
N ARG A 470 -24.88 9.74 -13.06
CA ARG A 470 -25.52 10.86 -13.75
C ARG A 470 -25.26 10.83 -15.26
N GLN A 471 -26.29 10.53 -16.06
CA GLN A 471 -26.17 10.41 -17.52
C GLN A 471 -25.78 11.72 -18.23
N ASP A 472 -26.19 12.86 -17.70
CA ASP A 472 -25.88 14.19 -18.23
C ASP A 472 -24.39 14.52 -18.16
N PHE A 473 -23.72 14.15 -17.05
CA PHE A 473 -22.27 14.29 -16.89
C PHE A 473 -21.50 13.61 -18.02
N TRP A 474 -21.81 12.33 -18.27
CA TRP A 474 -21.14 11.59 -19.33
C TRP A 474 -21.54 12.07 -20.73
N SER A 475 -22.76 12.60 -20.90
CA SER A 475 -23.22 13.16 -22.18
C SER A 475 -22.52 14.47 -22.55
N ALA A 476 -22.02 15.21 -21.55
CA ALA A 476 -21.19 16.40 -21.75
C ALA A 476 -19.77 16.10 -22.27
N LEU A 477 -19.38 14.82 -22.35
CA LEU A 477 -18.09 14.36 -22.88
C LEU A 477 -18.30 13.53 -24.18
N PRO A 478 -18.70 14.17 -25.29
CA PRO A 478 -19.15 13.46 -26.49
C PRO A 478 -18.06 12.72 -27.26
N SER A 479 -16.78 13.02 -27.01
CA SER A 479 -15.63 12.40 -27.67
C SER A 479 -14.92 11.36 -26.79
N LEU A 480 -15.49 11.03 -25.62
CA LEU A 480 -14.88 10.13 -24.65
C LEU A 480 -14.74 8.72 -25.23
N SER A 481 -13.49 8.22 -25.27
CA SER A 481 -13.16 6.89 -25.78
C SER A 481 -12.38 6.02 -24.82
N ASN A 482 -11.68 6.63 -23.86
CA ASN A 482 -10.83 5.95 -22.88
C ASN A 482 -11.29 6.28 -21.46
N ILE A 483 -11.56 5.25 -20.66
CA ILE A 483 -11.94 5.39 -19.25
C ILE A 483 -10.99 4.57 -18.40
N THR A 484 -10.52 5.17 -17.32
CA THR A 484 -9.86 4.47 -16.21
C THR A 484 -10.66 4.69 -14.95
N LEU A 485 -11.02 3.60 -14.26
CA LEU A 485 -11.77 3.61 -13.02
C LEU A 485 -11.05 2.75 -11.97
N MET A 486 -10.26 3.39 -11.11
CA MET A 486 -9.55 2.76 -10.01
C MET A 486 -10.23 3.12 -8.69
N VAL A 487 -10.86 2.14 -8.06
CA VAL A 487 -11.70 2.34 -6.87
C VAL A 487 -10.91 2.02 -5.60
N LEU A 488 -11.14 2.81 -4.56
CA LEU A 488 -10.65 2.57 -3.20
C LEU A 488 -11.75 1.93 -2.36
N PRO A 489 -11.57 0.66 -1.92
CA PRO A 489 -12.51 0.01 -1.01
C PRO A 489 -12.56 0.72 0.34
N GLY A 490 -13.76 0.97 0.85
CA GLY A 490 -14.01 1.50 2.18
C GLY A 490 -13.88 0.42 3.23
N TRP A 491 -13.10 0.69 4.27
CA TRP A 491 -12.93 -0.21 5.43
C TRP A 491 -13.77 0.23 6.61
N ARG A 492 -14.21 1.50 6.56
CA ARG A 492 -15.07 2.14 7.54
C ARG A 492 -16.09 3.01 6.86
N THR A 493 -17.19 3.24 7.57
CA THR A 493 -18.12 4.32 7.25
C THR A 493 -18.08 5.36 8.35
N ILE A 494 -18.72 6.50 8.12
CA ILE A 494 -18.86 7.58 9.09
C ILE A 494 -20.32 7.62 9.53
N CYS A 495 -20.53 7.61 10.84
CA CYS A 495 -21.85 7.75 11.46
C CYS A 495 -21.78 8.87 12.50
N LYS A 496 -22.86 9.65 12.60
CA LYS A 496 -23.06 10.63 13.66
C LYS A 496 -24.28 10.22 14.46
N ASP A 497 -24.14 10.11 15.78
CA ASP A 497 -25.28 9.79 16.65
C ASP A 497 -26.11 11.03 17.01
N ASP A 498 -27.23 10.82 17.71
CA ASP A 498 -28.13 11.89 18.15
C ASP A 498 -27.47 12.87 19.13
N ALA A 499 -26.41 12.42 19.83
CA ALA A 499 -25.61 13.26 20.73
C ALA A 499 -24.52 14.06 19.99
N GLY A 500 -24.39 13.88 18.67
CA GLY A 500 -23.41 14.54 17.83
C GLY A 500 -22.01 13.97 17.91
N ILE A 501 -21.84 12.78 18.52
CA ILE A 501 -20.59 12.03 18.55
C ILE A 501 -20.42 11.35 17.18
N VAL A 502 -19.22 11.52 16.63
CA VAL A 502 -18.84 10.89 15.36
C VAL A 502 -18.16 9.56 15.64
N ASP A 503 -18.66 8.52 14.99
CA ASP A 503 -18.05 7.20 15.02
C ASP A 503 -17.69 6.70 13.61
N THR A 504 -16.75 5.77 13.56
CA THR A 504 -16.22 5.22 12.31
C THR A 504 -16.31 3.69 12.30
N PRO A 505 -17.52 3.10 12.26
CA PRO A 505 -17.69 1.65 12.35
C PRO A 505 -17.09 0.96 11.12
N THR A 506 -16.56 -0.25 11.33
CA THR A 506 -15.97 -1.08 10.28
C THR A 506 -17.03 -1.63 9.34
N ILE A 507 -16.74 -1.66 8.03
CA ILE A 507 -17.63 -2.20 7.00
C ILE A 507 -16.89 -3.25 6.17
N ASN A 508 -17.66 -4.07 5.44
CA ASN A 508 -17.09 -5.04 4.51
C ASN A 508 -16.56 -4.31 3.26
N PRO A 509 -15.24 -4.34 2.98
CA PRO A 509 -14.66 -3.62 1.85
C PRO A 509 -15.08 -4.17 0.48
N SER A 510 -15.61 -5.39 0.40
CA SER A 510 -16.13 -5.97 -0.85
C SER A 510 -17.59 -5.65 -1.12
N SER A 511 -18.29 -4.95 -0.22
CA SER A 511 -19.73 -4.68 -0.34
C SER A 511 -20.09 -3.71 -1.49
N GLU A 512 -19.22 -2.74 -1.79
CA GLU A 512 -19.49 -1.71 -2.81
C GLU A 512 -19.14 -2.13 -4.25
N ILE A 513 -18.79 -3.40 -4.48
CA ILE A 513 -18.57 -3.92 -5.84
C ILE A 513 -19.83 -3.76 -6.71
N ASP A 514 -21.02 -3.86 -6.12
CA ASP A 514 -22.30 -3.71 -6.82
C ASP A 514 -22.47 -2.29 -7.38
N SER A 515 -22.03 -1.27 -6.65
CA SER A 515 -22.03 0.13 -7.11
C SER A 515 -21.14 0.32 -8.33
N VAL A 516 -19.97 -0.34 -8.36
CA VAL A 516 -19.04 -0.31 -9.50
C VAL A 516 -19.64 -1.04 -10.70
N VAL A 517 -20.15 -2.26 -10.50
CA VAL A 517 -20.78 -3.07 -11.55
C VAL A 517 -22.00 -2.35 -12.13
N ALA A 518 -22.81 -1.69 -11.30
CA ALA A 518 -23.95 -0.90 -11.73
C ALA A 518 -23.55 0.30 -12.60
N LEU A 519 -22.47 1.02 -12.23
CA LEU A 519 -21.92 2.12 -13.02
C LEU A 519 -21.46 1.63 -14.39
N LEU A 520 -20.67 0.55 -14.42
CA LEU A 520 -20.17 -0.04 -15.67
C LEU A 520 -21.33 -0.46 -16.58
N LYS A 521 -22.33 -1.17 -16.04
CA LYS A 521 -23.49 -1.66 -16.78
C LYS A 521 -24.35 -0.53 -17.36
N ARG A 522 -24.68 0.48 -16.55
CA ARG A 522 -25.65 1.53 -16.92
C ARG A 522 -25.06 2.67 -17.73
N ILE A 523 -23.75 2.90 -17.61
CA ILE A 523 -23.09 4.04 -18.24
C ILE A 523 -22.11 3.57 -19.31
N VAL A 524 -21.17 2.69 -18.96
CA VAL A 524 -20.02 2.38 -19.81
C VAL A 524 -20.42 1.43 -20.94
N SER A 525 -21.17 0.36 -20.63
CA SER A 525 -21.58 -0.66 -21.60
C SER A 525 -22.43 -0.10 -22.76
N ASP A 526 -23.31 0.87 -22.48
CA ASP A 526 -24.28 1.41 -23.45
C ASP A 526 -23.67 2.46 -24.42
N ARG A 527 -22.39 2.83 -24.23
CA ARG A 527 -21.77 3.95 -24.95
C ARG A 527 -20.89 3.48 -26.10
N PRO A 528 -21.25 3.78 -27.37
CA PRO A 528 -20.59 3.20 -28.54
C PRO A 528 -19.19 3.74 -28.83
N LYS A 529 -18.83 4.88 -28.27
CA LYS A 529 -17.51 5.51 -28.48
C LYS A 529 -16.45 5.06 -27.48
N ILE A 530 -16.82 4.34 -26.42
CA ILE A 530 -15.86 3.85 -25.42
C ILE A 530 -15.22 2.58 -25.95
N HIS A 531 -13.96 2.69 -26.36
CA HIS A 531 -13.18 1.60 -26.93
C HIS A 531 -12.16 1.04 -25.92
N THR A 532 -11.71 1.86 -24.96
CA THR A 532 -10.72 1.46 -23.96
C THR A 532 -11.28 1.63 -22.55
N LEU A 533 -11.25 0.56 -21.76
CA LEU A 533 -11.67 0.55 -20.37
C LEU A 533 -10.57 -0.07 -19.50
N THR A 534 -10.16 0.65 -18.45
CA THR A 534 -9.36 0.10 -17.35
C THR A 534 -10.19 0.18 -16.09
N VAL A 535 -10.37 -0.95 -15.40
CA VAL A 535 -11.10 -1.01 -14.14
C VAL A 535 -10.40 -1.91 -13.14
N GLY A 536 -10.40 -1.51 -11.88
CA GLY A 536 -9.74 -2.25 -10.82
C GLY A 536 -9.71 -1.53 -9.49
N TRP A 537 -8.83 -2.01 -8.62
CA TRP A 537 -8.72 -1.51 -7.25
C TRP A 537 -7.38 -0.81 -7.01
N ALA A 538 -7.43 0.38 -6.43
CA ALA A 538 -6.26 1.23 -6.24
C ALA A 538 -5.35 0.79 -5.07
N THR A 539 -5.81 -0.10 -4.20
CA THR A 539 -5.10 -0.57 -2.98
C THR A 539 -5.25 -2.07 -2.79
N GLY A 540 -4.41 -2.65 -1.92
CA GLY A 540 -4.32 -4.10 -1.72
C GLY A 540 -3.39 -4.77 -2.74
N GLY A 541 -3.19 -6.08 -2.60
CA GLY A 541 -2.37 -6.88 -3.51
C GLY A 541 -0.87 -6.60 -3.40
N GLU A 542 -0.15 -6.75 -4.52
CA GLU A 542 1.33 -6.72 -4.53
C GLU A 542 1.91 -5.35 -4.23
N HIS A 543 1.14 -4.29 -4.49
CA HIS A 543 1.59 -2.91 -4.37
C HIS A 543 1.34 -2.29 -2.98
N ALA A 544 0.51 -2.91 -2.13
CA ALA A 544 0.24 -2.45 -0.77
C ALA A 544 1.45 -2.61 0.17
N GLU A 545 1.66 -1.73 1.13
CA GLU A 545 2.84 -1.73 2.01
C GLU A 545 2.55 -2.32 3.39
N GLY A 546 3.54 -2.96 4.02
CA GLY A 546 3.41 -3.48 5.38
C GLY A 546 3.00 -4.96 5.47
N VAL A 547 3.23 -5.57 6.64
CA VAL A 547 3.04 -7.02 6.88
C VAL A 547 1.56 -7.44 6.87
N HIS A 548 0.64 -6.50 7.12
CA HIS A 548 -0.81 -6.74 7.12
C HIS A 548 -1.47 -6.45 5.77
N ALA A 549 -0.85 -5.63 4.91
CA ALA A 549 -1.46 -5.22 3.64
C ALA A 549 -0.78 -5.82 2.40
N ARG A 550 0.55 -5.94 2.40
CA ARG A 550 1.30 -6.49 1.26
C ARG A 550 0.83 -7.91 0.94
N ASN A 551 0.55 -8.16 -0.35
CA ASN A 551 0.02 -9.41 -0.86
C ASN A 551 -1.30 -9.86 -0.25
N LYS A 552 -2.01 -8.98 0.46
CA LYS A 552 -3.29 -9.24 1.11
C LYS A 552 -4.33 -8.25 0.62
N LEU A 553 -5.54 -8.36 1.16
CA LEU A 553 -6.62 -7.39 0.96
C LEU A 553 -7.05 -7.24 -0.51
N LEU A 554 -6.78 -8.26 -1.33
CA LEU A 554 -7.10 -8.25 -2.75
C LEU A 554 -8.62 -8.36 -2.93
N GLN A 555 -9.20 -7.49 -3.75
CA GLN A 555 -10.65 -7.46 -3.98
C GLN A 555 -11.05 -8.29 -5.21
N PRO A 556 -12.30 -8.78 -5.27
CA PRO A 556 -12.81 -9.48 -6.44
C PRO A 556 -12.89 -8.56 -7.66
N ALA A 557 -12.77 -9.13 -8.86
CA ALA A 557 -12.88 -8.41 -10.12
C ALA A 557 -14.31 -7.85 -10.30
N PRO A 558 -14.48 -6.57 -10.68
CA PRO A 558 -15.79 -5.92 -10.82
C PRO A 558 -16.48 -6.30 -12.14
N LEU A 559 -16.75 -7.60 -12.30
CA LEU A 559 -17.39 -8.19 -13.48
C LEU A 559 -18.82 -8.69 -13.20
N VAL A 560 -19.11 -9.01 -11.95
CA VAL A 560 -20.41 -9.49 -11.45
C VAL A 560 -20.65 -8.91 -10.06
N GLY A 561 -21.93 -8.84 -9.66
CA GLY A 561 -22.31 -8.40 -8.31
C GLY A 561 -21.89 -9.39 -7.24
N VAL A 562 -21.86 -8.92 -5.98
CA VAL A 562 -21.26 -9.63 -4.84
C VAL A 562 -21.79 -11.05 -4.64
N ASP A 563 -23.10 -11.23 -4.83
CA ASP A 563 -23.81 -12.50 -4.65
C ASP A 563 -23.43 -13.58 -5.67
N MET A 564 -22.87 -13.18 -6.82
CA MET A 564 -22.54 -14.09 -7.92
C MET A 564 -21.04 -14.39 -8.04
N ILE A 565 -20.18 -13.72 -7.26
CA ILE A 565 -18.71 -13.84 -7.38
C ILE A 565 -18.21 -15.26 -7.13
N THR A 566 -18.84 -15.98 -6.20
CA THR A 566 -18.45 -17.33 -5.77
C THR A 566 -19.33 -18.42 -6.37
N THR A 567 -20.22 -18.08 -7.30
CA THR A 567 -21.10 -19.07 -7.94
C THR A 567 -20.29 -20.09 -8.75
N GLN A 568 -20.79 -21.32 -8.78
CA GLN A 568 -20.15 -22.44 -9.48
C GLN A 568 -20.93 -22.85 -10.74
N THR A 569 -21.96 -22.09 -11.10
CA THR A 569 -22.85 -22.43 -12.20
C THR A 569 -22.66 -21.47 -13.37
N ALA A 570 -22.18 -21.98 -14.49
CA ALA A 570 -21.99 -21.22 -15.73
C ALA A 570 -23.28 -20.51 -16.18
N ALA A 571 -24.43 -21.18 -16.13
CA ALA A 571 -25.72 -20.61 -16.53
C ALA A 571 -26.10 -19.36 -15.71
N ALA A 572 -25.84 -19.35 -14.40
CA ALA A 572 -26.12 -18.20 -13.55
C ALA A 572 -25.19 -17.01 -13.86
N LEU A 573 -23.91 -17.30 -14.14
CA LEU A 573 -22.93 -16.28 -14.53
C LEU A 573 -23.29 -15.62 -15.86
N GLN A 574 -23.64 -16.40 -16.87
CA GLN A 574 -23.95 -15.88 -18.20
C GLN A 574 -25.12 -14.87 -18.21
N MET A 575 -26.06 -14.98 -17.25
CA MET A 575 -27.17 -14.04 -17.13
C MET A 575 -26.80 -12.72 -16.44
N THR A 576 -25.72 -12.71 -15.64
CA THR A 576 -25.38 -11.59 -14.75
C THR A 576 -24.08 -10.87 -15.13
N LEU A 577 -23.20 -11.55 -15.87
CA LEU A 577 -21.93 -11.02 -16.37
C LEU A 577 -22.12 -9.70 -17.14
N LEU A 578 -21.23 -8.76 -16.87
CA LEU A 578 -21.14 -7.54 -17.64
C LEU A 578 -20.80 -7.82 -19.11
N GLN A 579 -21.50 -7.15 -20.01
CA GLN A 579 -21.23 -7.17 -21.44
C GLN A 579 -20.67 -5.83 -21.86
N PHE A 580 -19.63 -5.84 -22.68
CA PHE A 580 -19.05 -4.64 -23.27
C PHE A 580 -19.09 -4.72 -24.80
N PRO A 581 -20.23 -4.36 -25.44
CA PRO A 581 -20.41 -4.53 -26.89
C PRO A 581 -19.45 -3.69 -27.74
N HIS A 582 -18.94 -2.59 -27.18
CA HIS A 582 -18.17 -1.58 -27.90
C HIS A 582 -16.69 -1.49 -27.48
N VAL A 583 -16.35 -2.05 -26.31
CA VAL A 583 -14.98 -2.01 -25.78
C VAL A 583 -14.09 -2.94 -26.59
N GLU A 584 -13.02 -2.40 -27.13
CA GLU A 584 -12.00 -3.14 -27.89
C GLU A 584 -10.80 -3.50 -27.03
N ARG A 585 -10.48 -2.69 -26.01
CA ARG A 585 -9.40 -2.93 -25.05
C ARG A 585 -9.92 -2.86 -23.62
N LEU A 586 -9.83 -3.96 -22.89
CA LEU A 586 -10.18 -4.05 -21.47
C LEU A 586 -8.94 -4.35 -20.63
N THR A 587 -8.74 -3.60 -19.56
CA THR A 587 -7.73 -3.87 -18.54
C THR A 587 -8.41 -4.10 -17.20
N LEU A 588 -8.20 -5.28 -16.62
CA LEU A 588 -8.56 -5.60 -15.24
C LEU A 588 -7.31 -5.47 -14.38
N LYS A 589 -7.39 -4.70 -13.29
CA LYS A 589 -6.23 -4.35 -12.49
C LYS A 589 -6.40 -4.67 -11.00
N ASN A 590 -5.38 -5.32 -10.43
CA ASN A 590 -5.23 -5.56 -8.99
C ASN A 590 -6.48 -6.19 -8.36
N CYS A 591 -6.88 -7.35 -8.88
CA CYS A 591 -8.09 -8.06 -8.42
C CYS A 591 -7.92 -9.58 -8.50
N TRP A 592 -8.80 -10.32 -7.83
CA TRP A 592 -8.92 -11.76 -8.02
C TRP A 592 -10.22 -12.13 -8.73
N MET A 593 -10.26 -13.29 -9.39
CA MET A 593 -11.48 -13.88 -9.95
C MET A 593 -11.43 -15.41 -9.91
N THR A 594 -12.58 -16.08 -10.01
CA THR A 594 -12.61 -17.53 -10.14
C THR A 594 -12.25 -17.95 -11.58
N PRO A 595 -11.66 -19.13 -11.79
CA PRO A 595 -11.40 -19.65 -13.14
C PRO A 595 -12.65 -19.67 -14.03
N LEU A 596 -13.78 -20.11 -13.48
CA LEU A 596 -15.07 -20.12 -14.18
C LEU A 596 -15.52 -18.71 -14.60
N LEU A 597 -15.34 -17.71 -13.73
CA LEU A 597 -15.72 -16.32 -14.05
C LEU A 597 -14.93 -15.78 -15.24
N LEU A 598 -13.61 -16.04 -15.29
CA LEU A 598 -12.76 -15.64 -16.42
C LEU A 598 -13.19 -16.34 -17.73
N GLN A 599 -13.40 -17.66 -17.65
CA GLN A 599 -13.78 -18.47 -18.81
C GLN A 599 -15.12 -18.01 -19.41
N GLU A 600 -16.16 -17.85 -18.58
CA GLU A 600 -17.47 -17.39 -19.03
C GLU A 600 -17.43 -15.94 -19.53
N PHE A 601 -16.66 -15.08 -18.87
CA PHE A 601 -16.49 -13.69 -19.31
C PHE A 601 -15.89 -13.62 -20.72
N VAL A 602 -14.81 -14.37 -20.99
CA VAL A 602 -14.19 -14.39 -22.32
C VAL A 602 -15.13 -14.99 -23.35
N ARG A 603 -15.79 -16.11 -23.04
CA ARG A 603 -16.76 -16.75 -23.95
C ARG A 603 -17.90 -15.81 -24.33
N LEU A 604 -18.42 -15.04 -23.37
CA LEU A 604 -19.45 -14.03 -23.62
C LEU A 604 -18.97 -12.94 -24.59
N HIS A 605 -17.69 -12.56 -24.52
CA HIS A 605 -17.09 -11.51 -25.33
C HIS A 605 -16.55 -11.97 -26.68
N ASP A 606 -16.50 -13.27 -26.95
CA ASP A 606 -16.08 -13.82 -28.25
C ASP A 606 -16.94 -13.28 -29.41
N ASN A 607 -18.23 -13.10 -29.16
CA ASN A 607 -19.20 -12.55 -30.12
C ASN A 607 -19.27 -11.01 -30.10
N LEU A 608 -18.44 -10.34 -29.30
CA LEU A 608 -18.40 -8.89 -29.15
C LEU A 608 -17.12 -8.31 -29.78
N LYS A 609 -16.81 -7.05 -29.49
CA LYS A 609 -15.70 -6.30 -30.12
C LYS A 609 -14.37 -6.34 -29.36
N LEU A 610 -14.27 -7.12 -28.28
CA LEU A 610 -13.07 -7.16 -27.46
C LEU A 610 -11.90 -7.76 -28.25
N LYS A 611 -10.87 -6.95 -28.53
CA LYS A 611 -9.65 -7.35 -29.26
C LYS A 611 -8.48 -7.57 -28.31
N HIS A 612 -8.33 -6.74 -27.30
CA HIS A 612 -7.19 -6.74 -26.38
C HIS A 612 -7.66 -6.87 -24.93
N LEU A 613 -7.27 -7.94 -24.25
CA LEU A 613 -7.50 -8.13 -22.81
C LEU A 613 -6.17 -7.98 -22.06
N VAL A 614 -6.13 -7.15 -21.02
CA VAL A 614 -4.96 -6.96 -20.16
C VAL A 614 -5.33 -7.36 -18.75
N LEU A 615 -4.61 -8.32 -18.19
CA LEU A 615 -4.74 -8.77 -16.80
C LEU A 615 -3.51 -8.25 -16.04
N ASP A 616 -3.69 -7.15 -15.30
CA ASP A 616 -2.62 -6.47 -14.57
C ASP A 616 -2.72 -6.74 -13.06
N SER A 617 -1.78 -7.51 -12.51
CA SER A 617 -1.81 -8.04 -11.14
C SER A 617 -3.13 -8.75 -10.82
N VAL A 618 -3.55 -9.64 -11.73
CA VAL A 618 -4.79 -10.43 -11.56
C VAL A 618 -4.47 -11.82 -11.03
N SER A 619 -5.21 -12.26 -10.03
CA SER A 619 -5.10 -13.60 -9.45
C SER A 619 -6.31 -14.48 -9.77
N LEU A 620 -6.07 -15.75 -10.04
CA LEU A 620 -7.11 -16.78 -9.99
C LEU A 620 -7.23 -17.37 -8.59
N THR A 621 -8.45 -17.66 -8.16
CA THR A 621 -8.66 -18.56 -7.02
C THR A 621 -8.46 -20.01 -7.43
N GLY A 622 -8.36 -20.90 -6.44
CA GLY A 622 -8.63 -22.32 -6.68
C GLY A 622 -10.08 -22.52 -7.10
N VAL A 623 -10.40 -23.72 -7.60
CA VAL A 623 -11.80 -24.13 -7.74
C VAL A 623 -12.41 -24.17 -6.35
N LEU A 624 -13.32 -23.24 -6.09
CA LEU A 624 -14.00 -23.16 -4.80
C LEU A 624 -14.87 -24.40 -4.65
N ARG A 625 -14.75 -25.16 -3.56
CA ARG A 625 -15.63 -26.30 -3.27
C ARG A 625 -16.36 -26.04 -1.94
N PRO A 626 -17.69 -26.24 -1.85
CA PRO A 626 -18.39 -26.07 -0.59
C PRO A 626 -17.84 -27.06 0.43
N GLN A 627 -17.42 -26.57 1.60
CA GLN A 627 -16.86 -27.42 2.64
C GLN A 627 -17.92 -28.41 3.14
N GLN A 628 -17.62 -29.71 3.12
CA GLN A 628 -18.47 -30.71 3.78
C GLN A 628 -18.37 -30.50 5.30
N ASN A 629 -19.51 -30.40 6.00
CA ASN A 629 -19.61 -30.10 7.44
C ASN A 629 -18.63 -30.92 8.31
N ILE A 630 -17.50 -30.33 8.68
CA ILE A 630 -16.65 -30.78 9.79
C ILE A 630 -16.98 -29.85 10.98
N PRO A 631 -17.27 -30.36 12.19
CA PRO A 631 -17.65 -29.52 13.32
C PRO A 631 -16.64 -28.39 13.60
N ILE A 632 -17.15 -27.17 13.63
CA ILE A 632 -16.47 -25.86 13.72
C ILE A 632 -15.49 -25.74 14.92
N ALA A 633 -15.55 -26.67 15.88
CA ALA A 633 -14.63 -26.72 17.02
C ALA A 633 -13.17 -27.09 16.64
N ALA A 634 -12.93 -27.73 15.49
CA ALA A 634 -11.58 -28.13 15.07
C ALA A 634 -10.82 -27.06 14.27
N GLN A 635 -11.51 -26.10 13.64
CA GLN A 635 -10.87 -25.09 12.77
C GLN A 635 -10.32 -23.87 13.54
N GLN A 636 -10.85 -23.55 14.72
CA GLN A 636 -10.31 -22.44 15.53
C GLN A 636 -8.94 -22.74 16.15
N ALA A 637 -8.55 -24.01 16.24
CA ALA A 637 -7.22 -24.40 16.71
C ALA A 637 -6.14 -24.36 15.61
N ASN A 638 -6.52 -24.50 14.33
CA ASN A 638 -5.58 -24.55 13.20
C ASN A 638 -5.24 -23.17 12.60
N ASN A 639 -6.00 -22.12 12.92
CA ASN A 639 -5.83 -20.78 12.34
C ASN A 639 -5.03 -19.78 13.20
N LEU A 640 -4.47 -20.23 14.32
CA LEU A 640 -3.32 -19.56 14.95
C LEU A 640 -2.08 -20.23 14.35
N GLY A 641 -1.30 -19.52 13.53
CA GLY A 641 -0.13 -20.04 12.80
C GLY A 641 1.05 -20.48 13.68
N GLY A 642 0.79 -21.24 14.74
CA GLY A 642 1.76 -21.90 15.59
C GLY A 642 1.68 -23.41 15.41
N ASN A 643 2.84 -24.03 15.35
CA ASN A 643 3.00 -25.48 15.35
C ASN A 643 2.23 -26.09 16.56
N PRO A 644 1.30 -27.05 16.39
CA PRO A 644 0.55 -27.65 17.51
C PRO A 644 1.46 -28.30 18.57
N TRP A 645 2.71 -28.61 18.18
CA TRP A 645 3.79 -29.02 19.08
C TRP A 645 4.15 -27.99 20.15
N VAL A 646 4.27 -26.70 19.79
CA VAL A 646 4.71 -25.63 20.72
C VAL A 646 3.59 -25.26 21.68
N THR A 647 2.36 -25.18 21.18
CA THR A 647 1.16 -24.90 22.01
C THR A 647 0.87 -26.05 22.98
N GLY A 648 1.03 -27.30 22.52
CA GLY A 648 0.91 -28.49 23.36
C GLY A 648 2.01 -28.59 24.43
N LEU A 649 3.26 -28.25 24.10
CA LEU A 649 4.35 -28.23 25.08
C LEU A 649 4.21 -27.08 26.09
N ALA A 650 3.75 -25.90 25.66
CA ALA A 650 3.51 -24.76 26.53
C ALA A 650 2.34 -25.00 27.50
N GLN A 651 1.26 -25.65 27.04
CA GLN A 651 0.16 -26.10 27.92
C GLN A 651 0.60 -27.23 28.86
N ALA A 652 1.43 -28.18 28.40
CA ALA A 652 1.99 -29.23 29.26
C ALA A 652 2.96 -28.66 30.32
N GLN A 653 3.76 -27.65 29.96
CA GLN A 653 4.62 -26.90 30.89
C GLN A 653 3.78 -26.09 31.89
N GLY A 654 2.68 -25.48 31.45
CA GLY A 654 1.71 -24.81 32.31
C GLY A 654 1.03 -25.76 33.30
N LEU A 655 0.64 -26.96 32.86
CA LEU A 655 0.09 -28.02 33.71
C LEU A 655 1.13 -28.59 34.69
N HIS A 656 2.39 -28.69 34.27
CA HIS A 656 3.49 -29.13 35.12
C HIS A 656 3.81 -28.10 36.22
N ALA A 657 3.80 -26.80 35.88
CA ALA A 657 3.94 -25.72 36.85
C ALA A 657 2.76 -25.67 37.85
N HIS A 658 1.53 -25.94 37.39
CA HIS A 658 0.35 -25.98 38.24
C HIS A 658 0.32 -27.23 39.15
N ALA A 659 0.80 -28.37 38.66
CA ALA A 659 0.93 -29.61 39.45
C ALA A 659 2.03 -29.52 40.52
N LEU A 660 3.16 -28.86 40.23
CA LEU A 660 4.21 -28.59 41.20
C LEU A 660 3.75 -27.60 42.29
N ALA A 661 2.89 -26.64 41.95
CA ALA A 661 2.30 -25.71 42.92
C ALA A 661 1.35 -26.39 43.92
N MET A 662 0.71 -27.51 43.55
CA MET A 662 -0.16 -28.31 44.43
C MET A 662 0.60 -29.22 45.42
N GLN A 663 1.91 -29.43 45.22
CA GLN A 663 2.74 -30.29 46.09
C GLN A 663 3.53 -29.50 47.14
N GLY A 664 3.50 -28.16 47.07
CA GLY A 664 4.10 -27.25 48.05
C GLY A 664 3.19 -27.01 49.24
N ASN A 665 3.55 -27.61 50.38
CA ASN A 665 2.85 -27.47 51.65
C ASN A 665 2.99 -26.02 52.18
N GLY A 666 1.94 -25.18 52.11
CA GLY A 666 1.99 -23.83 52.68
C GLY A 666 0.85 -22.88 52.30
N GLN A 667 -0.16 -22.85 53.17
CA GLN A 667 -1.23 -21.84 53.36
C GLN A 667 -1.26 -20.58 52.46
N GLY A 668 -2.40 -20.43 51.76
CA GLY A 668 -3.08 -19.14 51.59
C GLY A 668 -2.99 -18.46 50.23
N GLN A 669 -3.88 -18.81 49.29
CA GLN A 669 -4.60 -17.88 48.39
C GLN A 669 -5.52 -18.68 47.43
N GLN A 670 -6.80 -18.31 47.34
CA GLN A 670 -7.75 -18.90 46.39
C GLN A 670 -7.29 -18.60 44.95
N HIS A 671 -6.98 -19.64 44.18
CA HIS A 671 -6.83 -19.59 42.72
C HIS A 671 -7.87 -20.51 42.07
N ASN A 672 -8.42 -20.05 40.94
CA ASN A 672 -9.46 -20.71 40.15
C ASN A 672 -9.17 -22.21 39.96
N LEU A 673 -10.08 -23.05 40.47
CA LEU A 673 -10.14 -24.47 40.13
C LEU A 673 -10.50 -24.61 38.64
N LEU A 674 -9.65 -25.30 37.88
CA LEU A 674 -9.92 -25.67 36.48
C LEU A 674 -11.24 -26.44 36.38
N ASN A 675 -12.08 -26.09 35.40
CA ASN A 675 -13.34 -26.78 35.12
C ASN A 675 -13.05 -28.26 34.74
N PRO A 676 -13.79 -29.25 35.28
CA PRO A 676 -13.68 -30.67 34.90
C PRO A 676 -13.65 -30.92 33.39
N GLN A 677 -14.34 -30.08 32.62
CA GLN A 677 -14.36 -30.14 31.16
C GLN A 677 -12.98 -29.86 30.53
N GLN A 678 -12.21 -28.91 31.10
CA GLN A 678 -10.86 -28.56 30.63
C GLN A 678 -9.84 -29.64 30.98
N LEU A 679 -9.98 -30.28 32.15
CA LEU A 679 -9.15 -31.43 32.54
C LEU A 679 -9.35 -32.63 31.63
N PHE A 680 -10.61 -32.94 31.28
CA PHE A 680 -10.93 -33.99 30.30
C PHE A 680 -10.29 -33.69 28.93
N GLN A 681 -10.43 -32.45 28.45
CA GLN A 681 -9.92 -32.04 27.15
C GLN A 681 -8.38 -32.09 27.10
N ALA A 682 -7.71 -31.67 28.17
CA ALA A 682 -6.26 -31.78 28.30
C ALA A 682 -5.77 -33.24 28.31
N GLN A 683 -6.46 -34.12 29.02
CA GLN A 683 -6.10 -35.54 29.08
C GLN A 683 -6.31 -36.24 27.72
N TYR A 684 -7.38 -35.91 27.01
CA TYR A 684 -7.66 -36.41 25.67
C TYR A 684 -6.54 -36.01 24.68
N GLN A 685 -6.12 -34.74 24.72
CA GLN A 685 -5.08 -34.21 23.85
C GLN A 685 -3.72 -34.86 24.11
N LEU A 686 -3.39 -35.13 25.39
CA LEU A 686 -2.13 -35.78 25.74
C LEU A 686 -2.04 -37.21 25.22
N LEU A 687 -3.14 -37.97 25.28
CA LEU A 687 -3.19 -39.35 24.79
C LEU A 687 -3.04 -39.43 23.27
N GLN A 688 -3.62 -38.46 22.55
CA GLN A 688 -3.45 -38.32 21.09
C GLN A 688 -1.98 -38.07 20.71
N ILE A 689 -1.28 -37.18 21.45
CA ILE A 689 0.14 -36.91 21.22
C ILE A 689 0.98 -38.17 21.42
N GLN A 690 0.68 -38.96 22.45
CA GLN A 690 1.40 -40.19 22.75
C GLN A 690 1.19 -41.28 21.67
N LEU A 691 -0.01 -41.41 21.11
CA LEU A 691 -0.26 -42.30 19.97
C LEU A 691 0.50 -41.88 18.71
N HIS A 692 0.54 -40.58 18.42
CA HIS A 692 1.21 -40.07 17.23
C HIS A 692 2.73 -40.31 17.30
N GLN A 693 3.33 -40.22 18.49
CA GLN A 693 4.75 -40.53 18.68
C GLN A 693 5.05 -42.03 18.49
N LEU A 694 4.17 -42.92 18.95
CA LEU A 694 4.35 -44.37 18.80
C LEU A 694 4.20 -44.86 17.35
N GLN A 695 3.45 -44.14 16.51
CA GLN A 695 3.32 -44.47 15.08
C GLN A 695 4.57 -44.16 14.26
N ASN A 696 5.42 -43.23 14.71
CA ASN A 696 6.59 -42.76 13.98
C ASN A 696 7.90 -43.47 14.39
N ILE A 697 7.85 -44.47 15.28
CA ILE A 697 9.02 -45.26 15.71
C ILE A 697 9.06 -46.60 14.94
N PRO A 698 10.11 -46.89 14.16
CA PRO A 698 10.24 -48.18 13.48
C PRO A 698 10.46 -49.30 14.51
N GLY A 699 9.51 -50.25 14.60
CA GLY A 699 9.58 -51.40 15.52
C GLY A 699 8.76 -51.28 16.81
N GLY A 700 7.84 -50.31 16.93
CA GLY A 700 7.02 -50.10 18.13
C GLY A 700 6.13 -51.29 18.52
N ASN A 701 6.03 -51.54 19.84
CA ASN A 701 5.19 -52.58 20.45
C ASN A 701 3.70 -52.37 20.09
N GLN A 702 3.20 -53.12 19.10
CA GLN A 702 1.79 -53.13 18.63
C GLN A 702 0.78 -53.27 19.78
N VAL A 703 1.12 -54.06 20.81
CA VAL A 703 0.27 -54.27 22.00
C VAL A 703 0.04 -52.98 22.79
N GLN A 704 1.04 -52.11 22.88
CA GLN A 704 0.93 -50.83 23.59
C GLN A 704 0.12 -49.81 22.78
N MET A 705 0.22 -49.84 21.44
CA MET A 705 -0.59 -49.02 20.55
C MET A 705 -2.08 -49.39 20.64
N GLN A 706 -2.41 -50.69 20.64
CA GLN A 706 -3.79 -51.16 20.80
C GLN A 706 -4.37 -50.83 22.19
N ALA A 707 -3.60 -50.96 23.26
CA ALA A 707 -4.05 -50.58 24.60
C ALA A 707 -4.36 -49.08 24.71
N LEU A 708 -3.51 -48.23 24.12
CA LEU A 708 -3.67 -46.78 24.17
C LEU A 708 -4.83 -46.30 23.27
N GLN A 709 -5.00 -46.94 22.11
CA GLN A 709 -6.13 -46.67 21.21
C GLN A 709 -7.46 -47.11 21.84
N GLY A 710 -7.48 -48.24 22.57
CA GLY A 710 -8.65 -48.68 23.34
C GLY A 710 -9.02 -47.71 24.47
N GLN A 711 -8.04 -47.14 25.16
CA GLN A 711 -8.26 -46.15 26.20
C GLN A 711 -8.82 -44.82 25.64
N LEU A 712 -8.37 -44.43 24.45
CA LEU A 712 -8.87 -43.26 23.73
C LEU A 712 -10.33 -43.45 23.28
N GLN A 713 -10.66 -44.65 22.78
CA GLN A 713 -12.03 -45.00 22.40
C GLN A 713 -12.96 -44.95 23.61
N HIS A 714 -12.53 -45.45 24.78
CA HIS A 714 -13.31 -45.45 26.02
C HIS A 714 -13.53 -44.02 26.57
N LEU A 715 -12.53 -43.13 26.47
CA LEU A 715 -12.68 -41.72 26.85
C LEU A 715 -13.62 -40.96 25.92
N ALA A 716 -13.56 -41.25 24.61
CA ALA A 716 -14.42 -40.63 23.61
C ALA A 716 -15.90 -41.04 23.76
N THR A 717 -16.17 -42.29 24.16
CA THR A 717 -17.54 -42.81 24.29
C THR A 717 -18.18 -42.53 25.66
N HIS A 718 -17.44 -42.59 26.76
CA HIS A 718 -17.99 -42.41 28.11
C HIS A 718 -17.72 -41.04 28.76
N GLY A 719 -16.84 -40.22 28.17
CA GLY A 719 -16.44 -38.92 28.69
C GLY A 719 -17.57 -37.87 28.80
N PRO A 720 -18.41 -37.65 27.77
CA PRO A 720 -19.40 -36.57 27.82
C PRO A 720 -20.50 -36.78 28.86
N ALA A 721 -20.82 -38.04 29.20
CA ALA A 721 -21.93 -38.38 30.08
C ALA A 721 -21.62 -38.22 31.59
N GLN A 722 -20.34 -38.26 31.98
CA GLN A 722 -19.94 -38.10 33.39
C GLN A 722 -19.77 -36.64 33.82
N VAL A 723 -19.56 -35.70 32.88
CA VAL A 723 -19.34 -34.27 33.20
C VAL A 723 -20.65 -33.54 33.53
N THR A 724 -21.80 -34.05 33.09
CA THR A 724 -23.11 -33.39 33.26
C THR A 724 -23.77 -33.60 34.63
N ASN A 725 -23.30 -34.51 35.49
CA ASN A 725 -24.05 -34.92 36.70
C ASN A 725 -23.31 -34.74 38.05
N GLY A 726 -22.29 -33.88 38.13
CA GLY A 726 -21.51 -33.66 39.36
C GLY A 726 -21.85 -32.38 40.13
N THR A 727 -23.00 -32.32 40.81
CA THR A 727 -23.37 -31.22 41.73
C THR A 727 -23.13 -31.51 43.22
N ASN A 728 -22.44 -32.58 43.60
CA ASN A 728 -22.14 -32.83 45.01
C ASN A 728 -20.66 -33.12 45.27
N GLY A 729 -20.12 -32.39 46.26
CA GLY A 729 -18.72 -32.36 46.61
C GLY A 729 -18.17 -33.72 47.03
N ASN A 730 -17.10 -34.14 46.33
CA ASN A 730 -16.00 -34.93 46.86
C ASN A 730 -14.87 -34.97 45.83
N ALA A 731 -14.00 -33.95 45.87
CA ALA A 731 -12.84 -33.80 44.98
C ALA A 731 -11.65 -34.67 45.44
N ASN A 732 -11.83 -35.99 45.57
CA ASN A 732 -10.78 -36.87 46.08
C ASN A 732 -10.53 -38.18 45.29
N GLN A 733 -10.96 -38.28 44.02
CA GLN A 733 -10.72 -39.49 43.21
C GLN A 733 -10.18 -39.26 41.79
N LEU A 734 -9.47 -38.17 41.53
CA LEU A 734 -8.59 -38.08 40.36
C LEU A 734 -7.14 -38.26 40.80
N GLN A 735 -6.77 -39.50 41.14
CA GLN A 735 -5.36 -39.88 41.27
C GLN A 735 -4.70 -39.71 39.90
N VAL A 736 -3.89 -38.65 39.77
CA VAL A 736 -2.96 -38.46 38.67
C VAL A 736 -2.04 -39.68 38.63
N HIS A 737 -2.19 -40.48 37.57
CA HIS A 737 -1.39 -41.69 37.38
C HIS A 737 0.09 -41.29 37.29
N ALA A 738 0.92 -41.89 38.15
CA ALA A 738 2.35 -41.64 38.28
C ALA A 738 3.27 -41.92 37.05
N PRO A 739 2.89 -42.57 35.91
CA PRO A 739 3.83 -42.76 34.81
C PRO A 739 4.12 -41.49 34.00
N LEU A 740 3.34 -40.41 34.20
CA LEU A 740 3.44 -39.18 33.40
C LEU A 740 4.74 -38.39 33.67
N MET A 741 5.19 -38.35 34.93
CA MET A 741 6.40 -37.63 35.33
C MET A 741 7.69 -38.24 34.75
N ASN A 742 7.78 -39.58 34.71
CA ASN A 742 8.95 -40.27 34.16
C ASN A 742 9.09 -40.08 32.64
N THR A 743 7.97 -39.92 31.93
CA THR A 743 7.99 -39.74 30.46
C THR A 743 8.47 -38.34 30.06
N ILE A 744 8.08 -37.30 30.82
CA ILE A 744 8.52 -35.92 30.58
C ILE A 744 10.03 -35.77 30.83
N GLN A 745 10.58 -36.50 31.81
CA GLN A 745 12.01 -36.47 32.11
C GLN A 745 12.88 -37.16 31.03
N GLN A 746 12.37 -38.20 30.36
CA GLN A 746 13.05 -38.84 29.23
C GLN A 746 13.07 -37.99 27.97
N ILE A 747 12.01 -37.21 27.72
CA ILE A 747 11.93 -36.33 26.54
C ILE A 747 12.97 -35.20 26.58
N LEU A 748 13.30 -34.70 27.79
CA LEU A 748 14.34 -33.67 27.96
C LEU A 748 15.77 -34.18 27.78
N GLN A 749 16.05 -35.47 28.01
CA GLN A 749 17.41 -36.01 27.91
C GLN A 749 17.83 -36.34 26.47
N ASN A 750 16.89 -36.68 25.57
CA ASN A 750 17.23 -37.14 24.22
C ASN A 750 17.45 -36.01 23.17
N HIS A 751 17.25 -34.74 23.51
CA HIS A 751 17.44 -33.61 22.57
C HIS A 751 18.81 -32.92 22.71
N GLY A 752 19.74 -33.50 23.47
CA GLY A 752 21.04 -32.91 23.76
C GLY A 752 22.23 -33.70 23.22
N GLN A 753 22.22 -34.20 21.99
CA GLN A 753 23.43 -34.58 21.24
C GLN A 753 23.12 -35.06 19.80
N GLY A 754 23.32 -34.19 18.83
CA GLY A 754 23.38 -34.52 17.40
C GLY A 754 24.65 -33.93 16.80
N GLN A 755 25.71 -34.73 16.75
CA GLN A 755 26.99 -34.37 16.14
C GLN A 755 26.84 -34.23 14.62
N GLY A 756 27.49 -33.22 14.06
CA GLY A 756 27.57 -32.99 12.62
C GLY A 756 28.33 -34.10 11.90
N GLN A 757 27.79 -34.49 10.75
CA GLN A 757 28.54 -35.15 9.68
C GLN A 757 28.29 -34.46 8.34
N PRO A 758 29.28 -34.51 7.43
CA PRO A 758 29.39 -33.58 6.31
C PRO A 758 28.47 -33.94 5.16
N VAL A 759 27.86 -32.91 4.58
CA VAL A 759 27.07 -32.97 3.35
C VAL A 759 28.01 -33.26 2.18
N PRO A 760 27.80 -34.33 1.37
CA PRO A 760 28.50 -34.48 0.10
C PRO A 760 27.99 -33.41 -0.87
N GLN A 761 28.92 -32.64 -1.44
CA GLN A 761 28.66 -31.68 -2.50
C GLN A 761 28.03 -32.39 -3.71
N GLY A 762 26.75 -32.11 -3.97
CA GLY A 762 26.10 -32.41 -5.24
C GLY A 762 26.58 -31.42 -6.32
N PRO A 763 26.70 -31.85 -7.59
CA PRO A 763 27.33 -31.04 -8.62
C PRO A 763 26.50 -29.79 -8.95
N ASN A 764 27.21 -28.67 -9.10
CA ASN A 764 26.75 -27.47 -9.78
C ASN A 764 26.10 -27.84 -11.12
N VAL A 765 24.78 -27.74 -11.20
CA VAL A 765 24.09 -27.74 -12.50
C VAL A 765 24.06 -26.30 -12.97
N VAL A 766 25.00 -26.00 -13.86
CA VAL A 766 24.99 -24.80 -14.69
C VAL A 766 23.65 -24.80 -15.44
N ALA A 767 22.92 -23.68 -15.37
CA ALA A 767 21.68 -23.46 -16.12
C ALA A 767 21.96 -23.57 -17.63
N GLY A 768 21.77 -24.78 -18.17
CA GLY A 768 21.65 -25.03 -19.60
C GLY A 768 20.19 -24.97 -20.01
N ALA A 769 19.91 -24.39 -21.17
CA ALA A 769 18.57 -24.37 -21.75
C ALA A 769 17.95 -25.78 -21.77
N PRO A 770 16.66 -25.95 -21.41
CA PRO A 770 16.02 -27.26 -21.43
C PRO A 770 16.00 -27.82 -22.85
N SER A 771 16.42 -29.08 -23.00
CA SER A 771 16.33 -29.83 -24.26
C SER A 771 14.87 -29.92 -24.73
N ALA A 772 14.65 -29.84 -26.05
CA ALA A 772 13.32 -29.86 -26.68
C ALA A 772 12.40 -31.02 -26.23
N THR A 773 12.98 -32.16 -25.84
CA THR A 773 12.26 -33.35 -25.37
C THR A 773 11.51 -33.14 -24.05
N ILE A 774 12.06 -32.35 -23.11
CA ILE A 774 11.45 -32.08 -21.80
C ILE A 774 10.25 -31.13 -21.94
N ASN A 775 10.38 -30.12 -22.81
CA ASN A 775 9.31 -29.16 -23.08
C ASN A 775 8.09 -29.85 -23.68
N HIS A 776 8.29 -30.81 -24.59
CA HIS A 776 7.19 -31.59 -25.16
C HIS A 776 6.46 -32.44 -24.10
N THR A 777 7.18 -33.01 -23.12
CA THR A 777 6.53 -33.82 -22.07
C THR A 777 5.65 -32.98 -21.15
N LEU A 778 6.11 -31.75 -20.83
CA LEU A 778 5.38 -30.80 -19.97
C LEU A 778 4.10 -30.27 -20.63
N LEU A 779 4.12 -30.02 -21.94
CA LEU A 779 2.97 -29.49 -22.68
C LEU A 779 1.89 -30.54 -22.95
N THR A 780 2.26 -31.83 -22.97
CA THR A 780 1.31 -32.95 -23.12
C THR A 780 0.73 -33.46 -21.80
N ALA A 781 1.27 -33.03 -20.65
CA ALA A 781 0.77 -33.43 -19.34
C ALA A 781 -0.63 -32.85 -19.08
N ARG A 782 -1.46 -33.58 -18.32
CA ARG A 782 -2.81 -33.12 -17.96
C ARG A 782 -2.73 -31.84 -17.11
N PRO A 783 -3.29 -30.70 -17.58
CA PRO A 783 -3.34 -29.49 -16.78
C PRO A 783 -4.16 -29.69 -15.51
N ARG A 784 -3.80 -28.98 -14.44
CA ARG A 784 -4.58 -28.96 -13.20
C ARG A 784 -5.88 -28.19 -13.41
N GLU A 785 -6.97 -28.68 -12.84
CA GLU A 785 -8.27 -27.99 -12.83
C GLU A 785 -8.16 -26.60 -12.18
N GLY A 786 -8.70 -25.59 -12.87
CA GLY A 786 -8.65 -24.18 -12.49
C GLY A 786 -7.25 -23.57 -12.55
N SER A 787 -6.30 -24.19 -13.26
CA SER A 787 -4.95 -23.63 -13.42
C SER A 787 -4.86 -22.61 -14.54
N TRP A 788 -3.84 -21.75 -14.51
CA TRP A 788 -3.55 -20.83 -15.60
C TRP A 788 -3.24 -21.56 -16.90
N VAL A 789 -2.62 -22.74 -16.86
CA VAL A 789 -2.37 -23.56 -18.07
C VAL A 789 -3.69 -23.98 -18.71
N GLU A 790 -4.66 -24.46 -17.92
CA GLU A 790 -6.00 -24.81 -18.41
C GLU A 790 -6.76 -23.56 -18.88
N MET A 791 -6.69 -22.45 -18.13
CA MET A 791 -7.40 -21.23 -18.48
C MET A 791 -6.87 -20.63 -19.78
N ILE A 792 -5.55 -20.54 -19.94
CA ILE A 792 -4.93 -20.01 -21.16
C ILE A 792 -5.26 -20.90 -22.35
N ASP A 793 -5.21 -22.23 -22.22
CA ASP A 793 -5.64 -23.18 -23.26
C ASP A 793 -7.04 -22.86 -23.81
N VAL A 794 -7.99 -22.56 -22.92
CA VAL A 794 -9.38 -22.29 -23.30
C VAL A 794 -9.58 -20.87 -23.85
N ILE A 795 -8.97 -19.85 -23.23
CA ILE A 795 -9.27 -18.45 -23.52
C ILE A 795 -8.33 -17.80 -24.55
N THR A 796 -7.18 -18.41 -24.83
CA THR A 796 -6.15 -17.87 -25.73
C THR A 796 -6.71 -17.56 -27.12
N PRO A 797 -6.34 -16.42 -27.73
CA PRO A 797 -6.58 -16.16 -29.15
C PRO A 797 -5.51 -16.80 -30.05
N GLY A 798 -4.38 -17.26 -29.48
CA GLY A 798 -3.20 -17.79 -30.17
C GLY A 798 -3.05 -19.31 -30.01
N PRO A 799 -1.81 -19.82 -29.87
CA PRO A 799 -1.53 -21.23 -29.62
C PRO A 799 -2.25 -21.74 -28.37
N ASN A 800 -2.81 -22.94 -28.45
CA ASN A 800 -3.41 -23.69 -27.35
C ASN A 800 -2.69 -25.04 -27.16
N LEU A 801 -3.08 -25.83 -26.15
CA LEU A 801 -2.44 -27.12 -25.84
C LEU A 801 -2.60 -28.15 -26.95
N LYS A 802 -3.68 -28.09 -27.75
CA LYS A 802 -3.85 -28.97 -28.91
C LYS A 802 -2.80 -28.70 -29.98
N ASP A 803 -2.44 -27.43 -30.19
CA ASP A 803 -1.37 -27.05 -31.15
C ASP A 803 0.01 -27.60 -30.72
N PHE A 804 0.18 -27.94 -29.43
CA PHE A 804 1.37 -28.61 -28.87
C PHE A 804 1.24 -30.14 -28.77
N GLY A 805 0.17 -30.74 -29.33
CA GLY A 805 -0.04 -32.19 -29.33
C GLY A 805 -0.60 -32.78 -28.03
N SER A 806 -1.20 -31.97 -27.16
CA SER A 806 -1.83 -32.44 -25.92
C SER A 806 -3.23 -33.01 -26.16
N GLU A 807 -3.48 -34.24 -25.71
CA GLU A 807 -4.80 -34.87 -25.72
C GLU A 807 -5.75 -34.30 -24.65
N HIS A 808 -5.23 -33.48 -23.74
CA HIS A 808 -5.98 -32.91 -22.61
C HIS A 808 -6.44 -31.47 -22.84
N SER A 809 -6.24 -30.93 -24.04
CA SER A 809 -6.74 -29.59 -24.39
C SER A 809 -8.27 -29.55 -24.33
N GLN A 810 -8.80 -28.48 -23.72
CA GLN A 810 -10.22 -28.15 -23.68
C GLN A 810 -10.57 -26.99 -24.62
N ALA A 811 -9.63 -26.56 -25.46
CA ALA A 811 -9.86 -25.53 -26.45
C ALA A 811 -10.93 -25.97 -27.46
N ALA A 812 -11.92 -25.11 -27.71
CA ALA A 812 -12.93 -25.37 -28.72
C ALA A 812 -12.34 -25.13 -30.12
N GLU A 813 -12.33 -26.17 -30.96
CA GLU A 813 -11.69 -26.14 -32.30
C GLU A 813 -12.28 -25.06 -33.22
N GLU A 814 -13.59 -24.83 -33.12
CA GLU A 814 -14.35 -23.88 -33.94
C GLU A 814 -14.59 -22.54 -33.23
N ARG A 815 -13.82 -22.21 -32.18
CA ARG A 815 -13.99 -20.95 -31.45
C ARG A 815 -13.69 -19.76 -32.36
N ILE A 816 -14.72 -18.98 -32.65
CA ILE A 816 -14.59 -17.70 -33.36
C ILE A 816 -14.56 -16.60 -32.31
N THR A 817 -13.50 -15.80 -32.30
CA THR A 817 -13.35 -14.69 -31.36
C THR A 817 -12.78 -13.45 -32.04
N SER A 818 -13.24 -12.27 -31.61
CA SER A 818 -12.62 -10.98 -31.95
C SER A 818 -11.30 -10.75 -31.22
N LEU A 819 -11.02 -11.53 -30.17
CA LEU A 819 -9.83 -11.38 -29.34
C LEU A 819 -8.58 -11.67 -30.17
N LYS A 820 -7.63 -10.74 -30.17
CA LYS A 820 -6.35 -10.82 -30.88
C LYS A 820 -5.15 -10.93 -29.94
N ARG A 821 -5.29 -10.47 -28.70
CA ARG A 821 -4.18 -10.39 -27.76
C ARG A 821 -4.64 -10.45 -26.32
N ILE A 822 -3.91 -11.20 -25.50
CA ILE A 822 -4.00 -11.17 -24.04
C ILE A 822 -2.62 -10.79 -23.48
N ASP A 823 -2.58 -9.75 -22.65
CA ASP A 823 -1.40 -9.35 -21.88
C ASP A 823 -1.57 -9.79 -20.43
N PHE A 824 -0.63 -10.58 -19.93
CA PHE A 824 -0.53 -10.96 -18.52
C PHE A 824 0.59 -10.16 -17.88
N ILE A 825 0.28 -9.42 -16.82
CA ILE A 825 1.27 -8.63 -16.07
C ILE A 825 1.18 -9.08 -14.62
N SER A 826 2.20 -9.77 -14.12
CA SER A 826 2.24 -10.29 -12.75
C SER A 826 0.98 -11.09 -12.38
N CYS A 827 0.55 -12.04 -13.23
CA CYS A 827 -0.60 -12.91 -12.97
C CYS A 827 -0.21 -14.12 -12.11
N GLY A 828 -1.14 -14.62 -11.29
CA GLY A 828 -0.87 -15.75 -10.41
C GLY A 828 -2.10 -16.22 -9.63
N TYR A 829 -1.90 -16.73 -8.42
CA TYR A 829 -2.99 -17.27 -7.59
C TYR A 829 -3.28 -16.40 -6.38
N ALA A 830 -4.51 -16.49 -5.87
CA ALA A 830 -4.91 -15.96 -4.58
C ALA A 830 -5.76 -16.99 -3.83
N ARG A 831 -5.62 -17.02 -2.51
CA ARG A 831 -6.49 -17.76 -1.59
C ARG A 831 -7.46 -16.81 -0.89
N LEU A 832 -8.61 -17.33 -0.48
CA LEU A 832 -9.61 -16.64 0.33
C LEU A 832 -9.56 -17.18 1.77
N PRO A 833 -8.67 -16.66 2.66
CA PRO A 833 -8.36 -17.25 3.96
C PRO A 833 -9.53 -17.28 4.95
N TYR A 834 -10.53 -16.42 4.75
CA TYR A 834 -11.69 -16.31 5.64
C TYR A 834 -12.99 -16.77 4.97
N SER A 835 -12.89 -17.42 3.80
CA SER A 835 -14.04 -18.01 3.15
C SER A 835 -14.36 -19.40 3.72
N SER A 836 -15.61 -19.84 3.59
CA SER A 836 -16.04 -21.19 3.94
C SER A 836 -15.80 -22.22 2.82
N PHE A 837 -15.04 -21.86 1.79
CA PHE A 837 -14.76 -22.75 0.66
C PHE A 837 -13.45 -23.48 0.90
N GLU A 838 -13.48 -24.78 0.65
CA GLU A 838 -12.26 -25.58 0.59
C GLU A 838 -11.46 -25.18 -0.65
N GLN A 839 -10.17 -24.89 -0.45
CA GLN A 839 -9.25 -24.49 -1.51
C GLN A 839 -8.07 -25.49 -1.63
N GLY A 840 -8.25 -26.70 -1.09
CA GLY A 840 -7.33 -27.83 -0.91
C GLY A 840 -5.95 -27.73 -1.57
N ILE A 841 -5.85 -27.77 -2.91
CA ILE A 841 -4.55 -27.81 -3.60
C ILE A 841 -3.72 -26.54 -3.36
N LEU A 842 -4.36 -25.38 -3.17
CA LEU A 842 -3.67 -24.14 -2.82
C LEU A 842 -3.31 -24.09 -1.34
N GLU A 843 -4.07 -24.76 -0.47
CA GLU A 843 -3.84 -24.83 0.98
C GLU A 843 -2.72 -25.83 1.34
N ASP A 844 -2.68 -26.99 0.67
CA ASP A 844 -1.64 -28.02 0.85
C ASP A 844 -0.24 -27.54 0.44
N ARG A 845 -0.15 -26.65 -0.56
CA ARG A 845 1.13 -26.09 -1.03
C ARG A 845 1.76 -25.15 0.00
N VAL A 846 0.94 -24.39 0.73
CA VAL A 846 1.39 -23.56 1.84
C VAL A 846 1.90 -24.42 3.01
N GLY A 847 1.34 -25.62 3.20
CA GLY A 847 1.72 -26.55 4.28
C GLY A 847 2.90 -27.48 4.00
N ALA A 848 3.08 -27.92 2.74
CA ALA A 848 4.07 -28.95 2.38
C ALA A 848 5.44 -28.40 1.94
N GLY A 849 5.50 -27.14 1.49
CA GLY A 849 6.73 -26.46 1.05
C GLY A 849 6.95 -25.07 1.63
N GLY A 850 6.00 -24.58 2.45
CA GLY A 850 5.96 -23.21 2.94
C GLY A 850 7.21 -22.84 3.72
N ARG A 851 7.99 -21.91 3.18
CA ARG A 851 9.08 -21.29 3.93
C ARG A 851 8.43 -20.60 5.13
N HIS A 852 8.68 -21.11 6.34
CA HIS A 852 8.14 -20.50 7.55
C HIS A 852 8.49 -19.01 7.53
N PRO A 853 7.51 -18.10 7.66
CA PRO A 853 7.81 -16.68 7.69
C PRO A 853 8.81 -16.44 8.80
N ASP A 854 9.81 -15.60 8.55
CA ASP A 854 10.85 -15.31 9.54
C ASP A 854 10.16 -14.99 10.88
N PRO A 855 10.56 -15.63 12.00
CA PRO A 855 9.97 -15.37 13.31
C PRO A 855 9.86 -13.88 13.66
N VAL A 856 10.76 -13.05 13.13
CA VAL A 856 10.74 -11.59 13.26
C VAL A 856 9.48 -10.96 12.66
N PHE A 857 9.14 -11.29 11.42
CA PHE A 857 7.96 -10.73 10.75
C PHE A 857 6.66 -11.27 11.34
N ASN A 858 6.65 -12.54 11.74
CA ASN A 858 5.52 -13.12 12.47
C ASN A 858 5.31 -12.41 13.83
N LYS A 859 6.38 -12.19 14.59
CA LYS A 859 6.30 -11.44 15.85
C LYS A 859 5.78 -10.03 15.60
N ARG A 860 6.34 -9.30 14.62
CA ARG A 860 5.89 -7.95 14.25
C ARG A 860 4.40 -7.93 13.88
N ALA A 861 3.93 -8.86 13.06
CA ALA A 861 2.53 -8.95 12.69
C ALA A 861 1.61 -9.20 13.90
N GLN A 862 2.04 -10.04 14.87
CA GLN A 862 1.27 -10.25 16.11
C GLN A 862 1.29 -9.02 17.02
N THR A 863 2.44 -8.34 17.12
CA THR A 863 2.55 -7.10 17.90
C THR A 863 1.63 -6.03 17.34
N LEU A 864 1.65 -5.78 16.02
CA LEU A 864 0.88 -4.71 15.39
C LEU A 864 -0.63 -4.99 15.32
N LEU A 865 -1.06 -6.25 15.42
CA LEU A 865 -2.45 -6.68 15.22
C LEU A 865 -3.51 -5.81 15.96
N PRO A 866 -3.33 -5.42 17.25
CA PRO A 866 -4.32 -4.60 17.96
C PRO A 866 -4.45 -3.17 17.41
N SER A 867 -3.42 -2.65 16.73
CA SER A 867 -3.43 -1.32 16.11
C SER A 867 -3.98 -1.31 14.68
N MET A 868 -4.19 -2.47 14.05
CA MET A 868 -4.55 -2.57 12.63
C MET A 868 -6.05 -2.80 12.41
N LEU A 869 -6.54 -2.44 11.22
CA LEU A 869 -7.90 -2.77 10.76
C LEU A 869 -8.07 -4.28 10.61
N SER A 870 -9.27 -4.80 10.94
CA SER A 870 -9.57 -6.23 10.81
C SER A 870 -9.67 -6.65 9.34
N ALA A 871 -8.76 -7.54 8.92
CA ALA A 871 -8.75 -8.12 7.57
C ALA A 871 -9.62 -9.40 7.43
N LYS A 872 -10.45 -9.74 8.42
CA LYS A 872 -11.18 -11.01 8.48
C LYS A 872 -12.48 -11.02 7.67
N TRP A 873 -12.40 -10.78 6.37
CA TRP A 873 -13.56 -10.75 5.47
C TRP A 873 -13.51 -11.89 4.44
N PRO A 874 -14.64 -12.57 4.14
CA PRO A 874 -14.64 -13.79 3.31
C PRO A 874 -14.12 -13.62 1.88
N LEU A 875 -14.32 -12.45 1.27
CA LEU A 875 -13.98 -12.17 -0.12
C LEU A 875 -12.63 -11.47 -0.30
N LEU A 876 -11.88 -11.24 0.79
CA LEU A 876 -10.54 -10.69 0.67
C LEU A 876 -9.56 -11.79 0.30
N GLY A 877 -8.84 -11.56 -0.81
CA GLY A 877 -7.81 -12.45 -1.31
C GLY A 877 -6.43 -12.17 -0.70
N GLU A 878 -5.66 -13.24 -0.52
CA GLU A 878 -4.23 -13.22 -0.24
C GLU A 878 -3.49 -13.89 -1.39
N ILE A 879 -2.49 -13.20 -1.92
CA ILE A 879 -1.64 -13.64 -3.01
C ILE A 879 -0.75 -14.78 -2.55
N ILE A 880 -0.74 -15.85 -3.35
CA ILE A 880 0.13 -17.01 -3.11
C ILE A 880 1.42 -16.80 -3.90
N GLN A 881 2.55 -16.74 -3.20
CA GLN A 881 3.88 -16.59 -3.82
C GLN A 881 4.55 -17.93 -4.17
N GLU A 882 3.82 -19.03 -4.03
CA GLU A 882 4.29 -20.39 -4.30
C GLU A 882 3.42 -21.02 -5.40
N THR A 883 4.02 -21.28 -6.55
CA THR A 883 3.41 -22.00 -7.68
C THR A 883 4.34 -23.13 -8.09
N SER A 884 3.80 -24.26 -8.56
CA SER A 884 4.60 -25.41 -8.98
C SER A 884 5.58 -25.02 -10.08
N ALA A 885 6.85 -25.40 -9.91
CA ALA A 885 7.90 -25.16 -10.90
C ALA A 885 7.56 -25.77 -12.26
N GLU A 886 6.90 -26.94 -12.28
CA GLU A 886 6.38 -27.58 -13.49
C GLU A 886 5.37 -26.68 -14.22
N GLU A 887 4.43 -26.06 -13.50
CA GLU A 887 3.41 -25.20 -14.10
C GLU A 887 4.05 -23.93 -14.69
N LEU A 888 4.98 -23.30 -13.98
CA LEU A 888 5.71 -22.13 -14.49
C LEU A 888 6.59 -22.50 -15.70
N ALA A 889 7.20 -23.68 -15.69
CA ALA A 889 7.96 -24.19 -16.83
C ALA A 889 7.06 -24.47 -18.04
N THR A 890 5.85 -25.02 -17.84
CA THR A 890 4.85 -25.21 -18.89
C THR A 890 4.39 -23.87 -19.48
N LEU A 891 4.12 -22.86 -18.63
CA LEU A 891 3.72 -21.53 -19.08
C LEU A 891 4.82 -20.85 -19.91
N TYR A 892 6.08 -21.01 -19.51
CA TYR A 892 7.23 -20.53 -20.29
C TYR A 892 7.40 -21.30 -21.60
N ALA A 893 7.34 -22.64 -21.57
CA ALA A 893 7.53 -23.47 -22.75
C ALA A 893 6.44 -23.30 -23.81
N GLY A 894 5.18 -23.13 -23.39
CA GLY A 894 4.04 -22.99 -24.31
C GLY A 894 3.84 -21.58 -24.83
N TRP A 895 4.03 -20.56 -23.99
CA TRP A 895 3.62 -19.18 -24.31
C TRP A 895 4.69 -18.12 -24.02
N ASN A 896 5.92 -18.52 -23.70
CA ASN A 896 7.03 -17.63 -23.36
C ASN A 896 6.68 -16.63 -22.24
N LEU A 897 5.93 -17.10 -21.23
CA LEU A 897 5.55 -16.31 -20.06
C LEU A 897 6.67 -16.37 -19.02
N GLU A 898 7.29 -15.22 -18.74
CA GLU A 898 8.42 -15.05 -17.82
C GLU A 898 7.93 -14.91 -16.39
N THR A 899 8.75 -15.27 -15.40
CA THR A 899 8.40 -15.15 -13.97
C THR A 899 9.14 -14.01 -13.29
N GLY A 900 8.53 -13.44 -12.24
CA GLY A 900 9.10 -12.31 -11.50
C GLY A 900 8.82 -10.94 -12.11
N TRP A 901 9.10 -9.90 -11.34
CA TRP A 901 9.06 -8.52 -11.82
C TRP A 901 10.35 -8.15 -12.57
N LYS A 902 10.21 -7.42 -13.68
CA LYS A 902 11.37 -6.95 -14.48
C LYS A 902 12.20 -5.89 -13.75
N ASP A 903 11.56 -5.11 -12.89
CA ASP A 903 12.26 -4.12 -12.07
C ASP A 903 12.74 -4.78 -10.77
N GLU A 904 14.03 -5.15 -10.75
CA GLU A 904 14.67 -5.84 -9.62
C GLU A 904 14.65 -5.00 -8.34
N GLU A 905 14.77 -3.66 -8.45
CA GLU A 905 14.71 -2.78 -7.29
C GLU A 905 13.30 -2.73 -6.69
N LEU A 906 12.27 -2.73 -7.54
CA LEU A 906 10.89 -2.85 -7.09
C LEU A 906 10.61 -4.23 -6.49
N ALA A 907 11.17 -5.28 -7.08
CA ALA A 907 10.99 -6.66 -6.61
C ALA A 907 11.56 -6.88 -5.19
N LYS A 908 12.54 -6.09 -4.74
CA LYS A 908 13.05 -6.17 -3.36
C LYS A 908 12.05 -5.64 -2.32
N ALA A 909 11.09 -4.81 -2.69
CA ALA A 909 10.23 -4.12 -1.71
C ALA A 909 9.43 -5.06 -0.79
N PRO A 910 8.79 -6.13 -1.28
CA PRO A 910 8.03 -7.06 -0.42
C PRO A 910 8.90 -7.80 0.61
N GLN A 911 10.20 -7.94 0.39
CA GLN A 911 11.11 -8.61 1.34
C GLN A 911 11.19 -7.87 2.69
N TYR A 912 11.01 -6.56 2.67
CA TYR A 912 10.98 -5.73 3.88
C TYR A 912 9.67 -5.86 4.69
N ASP A 913 8.68 -6.51 4.10
CA ASP A 913 7.39 -6.83 4.71
C ASP A 913 7.29 -8.34 5.02
N GLY A 914 8.40 -9.09 4.92
CA GLY A 914 8.49 -10.52 5.26
C GLY A 914 8.06 -11.50 4.17
N LEU A 915 8.02 -11.04 2.92
CA LEU A 915 7.56 -11.81 1.78
C LEU A 915 8.69 -12.13 0.79
N LEU A 916 8.42 -13.01 -0.18
CA LEU A 916 9.34 -13.26 -1.29
C LEU A 916 9.42 -12.05 -2.24
N PRO A 917 10.47 -11.93 -3.08
CA PRO A 917 10.55 -10.86 -4.07
C PRO A 917 9.26 -10.66 -4.87
N GLY A 918 9.00 -9.42 -5.28
CA GLY A 918 7.84 -9.06 -6.11
C GLY A 918 7.77 -9.93 -7.37
N GLY A 919 6.58 -10.43 -7.68
CA GLY A 919 6.35 -11.36 -8.79
C GLY A 919 6.77 -12.81 -8.53
N THR A 920 7.26 -13.18 -7.34
CA THR A 920 7.53 -14.60 -7.02
C THR A 920 6.22 -15.41 -7.08
N GLY A 921 6.25 -16.55 -7.78
CA GLY A 921 5.07 -17.39 -8.01
C GLY A 921 4.10 -16.83 -9.04
N ARG A 922 4.46 -15.74 -9.73
CA ARG A 922 3.66 -15.05 -10.75
C ARG A 922 4.39 -14.96 -12.09
N PHE A 923 3.64 -14.75 -13.15
CA PHE A 923 4.15 -14.69 -14.51
C PHE A 923 3.68 -13.45 -15.28
N THR A 924 4.44 -13.08 -16.30
CA THR A 924 4.23 -11.92 -17.17
C THR A 924 4.55 -12.30 -18.62
N GLY A 925 3.74 -11.84 -19.56
CA GLY A 925 3.97 -12.05 -20.98
C GLY A 925 2.74 -11.74 -21.82
N THR A 926 2.83 -12.03 -23.11
CA THR A 926 1.77 -11.71 -24.07
C THR A 926 1.51 -12.91 -24.95
N VAL A 927 0.23 -13.22 -25.17
CA VAL A 927 -0.21 -14.23 -26.13
C VAL A 927 -1.02 -13.55 -27.24
N ARG A 928 -0.67 -13.81 -28.50
CA ARG A 928 -1.30 -13.17 -29.67
C ARG A 928 -1.87 -14.21 -30.63
N ALA A 929 -2.91 -13.82 -31.35
CA ALA A 929 -3.48 -14.63 -32.43
C ALA A 929 -2.44 -14.97 -33.51
N ASP A 930 -1.57 -14.01 -33.82
CA ASP A 930 -0.52 -14.15 -34.84
C ASP A 930 0.56 -15.19 -34.46
N ASP A 931 0.63 -15.60 -33.19
CA ASP A 931 1.60 -16.60 -32.72
C ASP A 931 1.16 -18.03 -33.12
N ARG A 932 -0.09 -18.22 -33.57
CA ARG A 932 -0.62 -19.52 -34.00
C ARG A 932 -0.10 -19.86 -35.39
N LEU A 933 0.83 -20.83 -35.46
CA LEU A 933 1.38 -21.32 -36.73
C LEU A 933 0.25 -21.96 -37.58
N ILE A 934 -0.04 -21.37 -38.73
CA ILE A 934 -0.96 -21.95 -39.72
C ILE A 934 -0.23 -23.09 -40.41
N TYR A 935 -0.61 -24.33 -40.13
CA TYR A 935 -0.03 -25.54 -40.74
C TYR A 935 -0.29 -25.68 -42.26
N GLU A 936 -1.00 -24.75 -42.90
CA GLU A 936 -1.39 -24.87 -44.32
C GLU A 936 -0.30 -24.47 -45.33
N GLU A 937 0.76 -23.75 -44.96
CA GLU A 937 1.82 -23.39 -45.93
C GLU A 937 2.95 -24.43 -46.06
N ALA A 938 3.01 -25.43 -45.18
CA ALA A 938 4.06 -26.47 -45.22
C ALA A 938 3.76 -27.64 -46.17
N THR A 939 2.51 -27.78 -46.65
CA THR A 939 2.10 -28.85 -47.58
C THR A 939 1.95 -28.40 -49.03
N ALA A 940 2.12 -27.10 -49.32
CA ALA A 940 2.12 -26.57 -50.69
C ALA A 940 3.52 -26.48 -51.34
N SER A 941 4.57 -26.90 -50.63
CA SER A 941 5.96 -26.88 -51.12
C SER A 941 6.71 -28.21 -50.89
N GLN A 942 6.05 -29.35 -51.15
CA GLN A 942 6.71 -30.63 -51.39
C GLN A 942 6.20 -31.29 -52.66
#